data_AF-A0A2G0VER9-F1
#
_entry.id   AF-A0A2G0VER9-F1
#
_cell.length_a   1.000
_cell.length_b   1.000
_cell.length_c   1.000
_cell.angle_alpha   90.00
_cell.angle_beta   90.00
_cell.angle_gamma   90.00
#
_symmetry.space_group_name_H-M   'P 1'
#
loop_
_entity.id
_entity.type
_entity.pdbx_description
1 polymer ?
#
loop_
_entity_poly.entity_id
_entity_poly.type
_entity_poly.pdbx_seq_one_letter_code
_entity_poly.pdbx_strand_id
1 'polypeptide(L)'
;MTTLTSPGVYTPHFAHSNSSSVPTGEPPATLVPAHVNPTPTPPALLDATLAAHCNRRTLADKLRHIIQDLPRQLVANQPLSRARAQMETALAAQLKNTTMYVCENSTYPAPEALPANRLVSLEAYLLSGGMEVPTTLEALVQQQSVIGRQAQAHPLGNLSGALSWPVAMPAQDQRDIIALMHDNSSGLADLPLADSAKGALGYLLSGSAVAGAALNSPVLAMEQLLGSPKAQALGQAIQSRLDGSGSGIGSSAYVLTAIHLGLDPESLATPARNSVAGFDLANSQHWGQPPSVVLEGLGKHLVEKGRASTQTAQLAASLLLAKTAPEFLIRDIPAGVTCASALWAHLAMSVGRLEAQTPGRTLGMRYAEVLLAAEQLDTDAAVSQQIDRQALINWGVANGFLGTAEQAPSTIQMERVRAAYNDQLSVLKTTSSLLQTPIPSREAMALAQLQEAFPGLDVSLFKVRNIQKARLKEGRPGLYPGLRSMLDIVMEGGKLGGEDHWISNDKRLPINRFCSLYGQGKLDVSTSFKAQFDASITAQEGGQQARVRHLISTLPLADRKRLESAKLEFFRTDQYKIAGDLFTPPALYARGHTLEVKATGSDGQVDLYRIDTRRGTVQKQNFLIRRRTEPFTANKMHEREANVLSKTQLFEPDKAKYAEQFQVQPEGARAPDSFSSARSHAIADVFVQALDLKNDDLLKEARGVTSYDQDSARNEAISEFFLNLIPLRSAIVNFGNGNIGQGVFDLAMDAVGLITLGAGKAAQAGKVVGSAVSTVGKVAKVSRFVGATLVEAFNPLSGAGDLIASGGRLVVNSSRAVSRQFNQLRGAAGSYALLKVASKHYAEAATGVFKVAGESVEGGAVLHKGKWYAFDAETMLPYGRPLDDFTPATRAVNGQITRASTVPEGELSNGLFGQFNVPASRITGLTRNHQGVYVAADGHLSHIRHTDSAGQTAVYEVRQVTRTADGTVQARVYHNNRQTPLLLEHVQGDQWRRLGARGGSPVSVKSDLGPEIGRGGEGTLYASLDGEHVYKDLGPTRLTTAEGYTSMEVVNMNTYYGDGVAEVIIDEGRKYIKMKKIDGVDLSKIEKGSLPPSARSLVDDALARMEAMDIYHNDPQMSNFMYSSKDNKVYPIDMDGLPAEFMVPEIMDAYNRVKAELRKTFNELIVANA
;
A
#
# COMPACT_ATOMS: atom_id res chain seq x y z
N MET A 1 -35.69 -35.09 8.25
CA MET A 1 -35.14 -36.34 8.81
C MET A 1 -34.14 -36.82 7.78
N THR A 2 -32.82 -36.83 7.99
CA THR A 2 -32.05 -37.37 9.12
C THR A 2 -30.73 -36.59 9.31
N THR A 3 -30.48 -36.26 10.58
CA THR A 3 -29.27 -35.92 11.36
C THR A 3 -27.86 -35.85 10.76
N LEU A 4 -27.19 -34.75 11.15
CA LEU A 4 -25.76 -34.43 11.18
C LEU A 4 -24.94 -35.29 12.17
N THR A 5 -23.65 -35.53 11.88
CA THR A 5 -22.59 -35.78 12.88
C THR A 5 -21.20 -35.31 12.41
N SER A 6 -20.49 -34.63 13.30
CA SER A 6 -19.15 -34.02 13.21
C SER A 6 -17.97 -35.02 13.11
N PRO A 7 -16.76 -34.60 12.68
CA PRO A 7 -15.57 -35.44 12.68
C PRO A 7 -14.77 -35.37 14.00
N GLY A 8 -14.33 -36.54 14.46
CA GLY A 8 -13.52 -36.75 15.67
C GLY A 8 -12.01 -36.80 15.40
N VAL A 9 -11.28 -36.37 16.42
CA VAL A 9 -9.81 -36.35 16.58
C VAL A 9 -9.26 -37.77 16.78
N TYR A 10 -8.11 -38.11 16.17
CA TYR A 10 -7.30 -39.27 16.59
C TYR A 10 -5.78 -39.00 16.49
N THR A 11 -5.11 -39.26 17.60
CA THR A 11 -3.66 -39.29 17.85
C THR A 11 -3.03 -40.61 17.39
N PRO A 12 -1.74 -40.66 16.98
CA PRO A 12 -1.06 -41.92 16.63
C PRO A 12 -0.35 -42.57 17.82
N HIS A 13 -0.57 -43.88 18.00
CA HIS A 13 0.19 -44.76 18.89
C HIS A 13 1.33 -45.46 18.13
N PHE A 14 2.50 -45.51 18.76
CA PHE A 14 3.66 -46.31 18.36
C PHE A 14 3.45 -47.81 18.63
N ALA A 15 3.90 -48.67 17.72
CA ALA A 15 3.95 -50.11 17.91
C ALA A 15 5.40 -50.62 17.91
N HIS A 16 5.74 -51.35 18.98
CA HIS A 16 6.98 -52.11 19.17
C HIS A 16 6.95 -53.44 18.39
N SER A 17 8.11 -53.90 17.92
CA SER A 17 8.33 -55.29 17.51
C SER A 17 9.46 -55.93 18.35
N ASN A 18 9.17 -57.13 18.83
CA ASN A 18 9.94 -57.94 19.79
C ASN A 18 11.11 -58.72 19.16
N SER A 19 12.11 -58.99 20.00
CA SER A 19 13.25 -59.92 19.87
C SER A 19 12.81 -61.38 19.65
N SER A 20 13.59 -62.28 19.03
CA SER A 20 14.72 -63.09 19.57
C SER A 20 15.10 -64.09 18.44
N SER A 21 16.31 -64.63 18.21
CA SER A 21 17.14 -65.49 19.07
C SER A 21 18.48 -65.83 18.40
N VAL A 22 19.52 -66.06 19.21
CA VAL A 22 20.93 -66.44 18.89
C VAL A 22 21.06 -67.98 18.74
N PRO A 23 22.11 -68.53 18.09
CA PRO A 23 23.14 -69.24 18.88
C PRO A 23 24.62 -69.14 18.39
N THR A 24 25.49 -68.77 19.34
CA THR A 24 26.81 -69.34 19.74
C THR A 24 27.96 -69.59 18.76
N GLY A 25 29.10 -68.93 19.03
CA GLY A 25 30.47 -69.37 18.71
C GLY A 25 31.52 -68.26 18.94
N GLU A 26 32.42 -68.43 19.92
CA GLU A 26 33.51 -67.50 20.31
C GLU A 26 34.89 -68.20 20.06
N PRO A 27 36.06 -67.52 20.06
CA PRO A 27 36.58 -66.45 19.18
C PRO A 27 37.94 -66.85 18.50
N PRO A 28 38.61 -65.99 17.69
CA PRO A 28 39.73 -65.24 18.29
C PRO A 28 40.02 -63.82 17.73
N ALA A 29 40.57 -63.00 18.64
CA ALA A 29 41.46 -61.84 18.48
C ALA A 29 41.00 -60.62 17.64
N THR A 30 40.23 -59.74 18.28
CA THR A 30 40.00 -58.35 17.83
C THR A 30 41.12 -57.42 18.31
N LEU A 31 41.82 -56.83 17.35
CA LEU A 31 42.51 -55.54 17.51
C LEU A 31 41.47 -54.42 17.61
N VAL A 32 41.67 -53.54 18.57
CA VAL A 32 40.82 -52.38 18.91
C VAL A 32 40.68 -51.40 17.73
N PRO A 33 39.47 -50.88 17.46
CA PRO A 33 39.32 -49.54 16.91
C PRO A 33 38.63 -48.60 17.91
N ALA A 34 39.16 -47.39 17.97
CA ALA A 34 38.71 -46.29 18.82
C ALA A 34 37.22 -45.96 18.62
N HIS A 35 36.52 -45.70 19.73
CA HIS A 35 35.20 -45.07 19.74
C HIS A 35 35.27 -43.69 19.06
N VAL A 36 34.69 -43.59 17.87
CA VAL A 36 34.27 -42.30 17.28
C VAL A 36 32.83 -42.07 17.73
N ASN A 37 32.63 -41.11 18.63
CA ASN A 37 31.30 -40.54 18.84
C ASN A 37 30.84 -39.91 17.52
N PRO A 38 29.64 -40.19 17.01
CA PRO A 38 29.14 -39.50 15.83
C PRO A 38 28.92 -38.03 16.17
N THR A 39 29.79 -37.17 15.66
CA THR A 39 29.58 -35.72 15.63
C THR A 39 28.31 -35.44 14.82
N PRO A 40 27.31 -34.72 15.35
CA PRO A 40 26.13 -34.35 14.56
C PRO A 40 26.57 -33.51 13.35
N THR A 41 26.25 -33.98 12.15
CA THR A 41 26.47 -33.24 10.89
C THR A 41 25.70 -31.91 10.96
N PRO A 42 26.31 -30.76 10.65
CA PRO A 42 25.58 -29.49 10.61
C PRO A 42 24.40 -29.60 9.61
N PRO A 43 23.22 -29.02 9.91
CA PRO A 43 22.13 -28.97 8.93
C PRO A 43 22.61 -28.32 7.63
N ALA A 44 22.08 -28.78 6.50
CA ALA A 44 22.39 -28.16 5.22
C ALA A 44 22.05 -26.66 5.30
N LEU A 45 22.91 -25.82 4.70
CA LEU A 45 22.86 -24.36 4.86
C LEU A 45 21.50 -23.74 4.47
N LEU A 46 20.77 -24.38 3.57
CA LEU A 46 19.39 -24.04 3.22
C LEU A 46 18.42 -24.27 4.39
N ASP A 47 18.49 -25.43 5.04
CA ASP A 47 17.62 -25.80 6.18
C ASP A 47 17.78 -24.82 7.35
N ALA A 48 19.03 -24.45 7.66
CA ALA A 48 19.32 -23.46 8.69
C ALA A 48 18.74 -22.06 8.35
N THR A 49 18.77 -21.69 7.08
CA THR A 49 18.22 -20.40 6.61
C THR A 49 16.69 -20.39 6.65
N LEU A 50 16.05 -21.48 6.22
CA LEU A 50 14.60 -21.67 6.33
C LEU A 50 14.14 -21.66 7.79
N ALA A 51 14.90 -22.31 8.68
CA ALA A 51 14.66 -22.29 10.11
C ALA A 51 14.76 -20.88 10.72
N ALA A 52 15.77 -20.10 10.32
CA ALA A 52 15.92 -18.71 10.75
C ALA A 52 14.77 -17.81 10.24
N HIS A 53 14.25 -18.08 9.04
CA HIS A 53 13.06 -17.39 8.52
C HIS A 53 11.79 -17.77 9.29
N CYS A 54 11.62 -19.05 9.62
CA CYS A 54 10.55 -19.54 10.49
C CYS A 54 10.55 -18.82 11.87
N ASN A 55 11.72 -18.65 12.47
CA ASN A 55 11.83 -17.88 13.72
C ASN A 55 11.45 -16.40 13.52
N ARG A 56 11.94 -15.76 12.46
CA ARG A 56 11.64 -14.34 12.16
C ARG A 56 10.14 -14.10 11.97
N ARG A 57 9.45 -15.00 11.28
CA ARG A 57 7.99 -14.95 11.12
C ARG A 57 7.28 -15.08 12.46
N THR A 58 7.67 -16.08 13.25
CA THR A 58 7.12 -16.27 14.60
C THR A 58 7.33 -15.02 15.47
N LEU A 59 8.53 -14.43 15.44
CA LEU A 59 8.84 -13.21 16.18
C LEU A 59 7.98 -12.03 15.70
N ALA A 60 7.88 -11.79 14.38
CA ALA A 60 7.07 -10.72 13.81
C ALA A 60 5.60 -10.81 14.22
N ASP A 61 5.05 -12.02 14.23
CA ASP A 61 3.67 -12.28 14.63
C ASP A 61 3.48 -12.02 16.13
N LYS A 62 4.38 -12.53 16.98
CA LYS A 62 4.31 -12.31 18.43
C LYS A 62 4.43 -10.82 18.81
N LEU A 63 5.37 -10.08 18.21
CA LEU A 63 5.50 -8.64 18.46
C LEU A 63 4.24 -7.88 18.01
N ARG A 64 3.62 -8.28 16.89
CA ARG A 64 2.36 -7.67 16.43
C ARG A 64 1.21 -7.88 17.41
N HIS A 65 1.10 -9.07 18.00
CA HIS A 65 0.09 -9.34 19.02
C HIS A 65 0.30 -8.46 20.26
N ILE A 66 1.56 -8.30 20.69
CA ILE A 66 1.90 -7.41 21.81
C ILE A 66 1.48 -5.97 21.50
N ILE A 67 1.76 -5.46 20.29
CA ILE A 67 1.32 -4.12 19.84
C ILE A 67 -0.21 -3.96 19.93
N GLN A 68 -0.97 -5.00 19.57
CA GLN A 68 -2.44 -4.96 19.58
C GLN A 68 -3.03 -5.05 21.00
N ASP A 69 -2.34 -5.72 21.92
CA ASP A 69 -2.84 -5.96 23.28
C ASP A 69 -2.40 -4.90 24.29
N LEU A 70 -1.25 -4.25 24.09
CA LEU A 70 -0.71 -3.20 24.96
C LEU A 70 -1.70 -2.06 25.23
N PRO A 71 -2.34 -1.45 24.21
CA PRO A 71 -3.27 -0.34 24.44
C PRO A 71 -4.49 -0.72 25.26
N ARG A 72 -4.89 -2.00 25.27
CA ARG A 72 -6.06 -2.49 26.02
C ARG A 72 -5.84 -2.53 27.53
N GLN A 73 -4.61 -2.35 28.00
CA GLN A 73 -4.23 -2.41 29.41
C GLN A 73 -4.25 -1.01 30.08
N LEU A 74 -4.62 0.03 29.34
CA LEU A 74 -4.65 1.41 29.83
C LEU A 74 -5.93 1.72 30.59
N VAL A 75 -5.80 2.55 31.64
CA VAL A 75 -6.94 3.06 32.42
C VAL A 75 -7.38 4.41 31.83
N ALA A 76 -8.68 4.56 31.64
CA ALA A 76 -9.29 5.78 31.14
C ALA A 76 -9.00 7.01 32.05
N ASN A 77 -8.77 8.17 31.44
CA ASN A 77 -8.62 9.49 32.10
C ASN A 77 -7.40 9.69 33.01
N GLN A 78 -6.30 8.96 32.78
CA GLN A 78 -5.04 9.19 33.50
C GLN A 78 -4.10 10.18 32.77
N PRO A 79 -3.19 10.86 33.51
CA PRO A 79 -2.17 11.72 32.89
C PRO A 79 -1.27 10.94 31.93
N LEU A 80 -0.93 11.57 30.81
CA LEU A 80 -0.09 11.02 29.74
C LEU A 80 1.23 10.40 30.22
N SER A 81 1.90 11.06 31.17
CA SER A 81 3.15 10.56 31.77
C SER A 81 2.97 9.25 32.54
N ARG A 82 1.84 9.06 33.22
CA ARG A 82 1.51 7.79 33.92
C ARG A 82 1.11 6.69 32.93
N ALA A 83 0.34 7.04 31.90
CA ALA A 83 -0.01 6.09 30.84
C ALA A 83 1.26 5.53 30.18
N ARG A 84 2.24 6.39 29.89
CA ARG A 84 3.54 6.01 29.32
C ARG A 84 4.31 5.02 30.21
N ALA A 85 4.51 5.36 31.50
CA ALA A 85 5.24 4.49 32.42
C ALA A 85 4.57 3.12 32.61
N GLN A 86 3.23 3.07 32.60
CA GLN A 86 2.47 1.82 32.62
C GLN A 86 2.69 0.99 31.34
N MET A 87 2.68 1.61 30.15
CA MET A 87 2.95 0.92 28.89
C MET A 87 4.37 0.34 28.85
N GLU A 88 5.38 1.10 29.27
CA GLU A 88 6.78 0.63 29.31
C GLU A 88 6.92 -0.57 30.26
N THR A 89 6.27 -0.52 31.43
CA THR A 89 6.26 -1.63 32.39
C THR A 89 5.53 -2.86 31.84
N ALA A 90 4.36 -2.65 31.21
CA ALA A 90 3.58 -3.71 30.60
C ALA A 90 4.33 -4.37 29.43
N LEU A 91 5.02 -3.58 28.62
CA LEU A 91 5.83 -4.05 27.49
C LEU A 91 6.97 -4.95 27.98
N ALA A 92 7.73 -4.51 28.98
CA ALA A 92 8.80 -5.32 29.57
C ALA A 92 8.26 -6.67 30.09
N ALA A 93 7.11 -6.66 30.77
CA ALA A 93 6.47 -7.88 31.25
C ALA A 93 6.00 -8.80 30.09
N GLN A 94 5.43 -8.23 29.02
CA GLN A 94 4.98 -8.97 27.84
C GLN A 94 6.14 -9.62 27.09
N LEU A 95 7.27 -8.93 26.89
CA LEU A 95 8.45 -9.47 26.22
C LEU A 95 9.09 -10.62 27.02
N LYS A 96 9.05 -10.53 28.36
CA LYS A 96 9.60 -11.55 29.25
C LYS A 96 8.71 -12.80 29.36
N ASN A 97 7.38 -12.61 29.37
CA ASN A 97 6.42 -13.69 29.59
C ASN A 97 5.92 -14.34 28.29
N THR A 98 5.99 -13.63 27.16
CA THR A 98 5.61 -14.20 25.86
C THR A 98 6.74 -15.07 25.36
N THR A 99 6.43 -16.34 25.10
CA THR A 99 7.40 -17.30 24.55
C THR A 99 7.19 -17.53 23.06
N MET A 100 8.28 -17.85 22.37
CA MET A 100 8.27 -18.37 20.99
C MET A 100 9.00 -19.70 20.91
N TYR A 101 8.55 -20.55 19.98
CA TYR A 101 9.23 -21.79 19.64
C TYR A 101 10.37 -21.49 18.66
N VAL A 102 11.58 -21.95 18.97
CA VAL A 102 12.73 -21.87 18.06
C VAL A 102 12.68 -23.05 17.10
N CYS A 103 12.49 -22.77 15.81
CA CYS A 103 12.33 -23.77 14.76
C CYS A 103 13.53 -24.73 14.67
N GLU A 104 13.27 -25.97 14.27
CA GLU A 104 14.29 -27.00 14.09
C GLU A 104 15.36 -26.57 13.08
N ASN A 105 16.60 -27.04 13.23
CA ASN A 105 17.74 -26.65 12.40
C ASN A 105 18.19 -25.18 12.49
N SER A 106 17.56 -24.35 13.34
CA SER A 106 18.00 -22.98 13.59
C SER A 106 19.30 -22.92 14.41
N THR A 107 20.24 -22.08 13.97
CA THR A 107 21.43 -21.66 14.74
C THR A 107 21.05 -20.59 15.77
N TYR A 108 20.49 -21.02 16.90
CA TYR A 108 20.21 -20.14 18.04
C TYR A 108 21.52 -19.81 18.80
N PRO A 109 21.95 -18.53 18.88
CA PRO A 109 23.30 -18.18 19.33
C PRO A 109 23.45 -17.95 20.85
N ALA A 110 22.54 -18.44 21.70
CA ALA A 110 22.55 -18.13 23.12
C ALA A 110 23.70 -18.81 23.92
N PRO A 111 24.17 -18.18 25.02
CA PRO A 111 25.15 -18.76 25.94
C PRO A 111 24.61 -19.94 26.76
N GLU A 112 23.28 -20.06 26.90
CA GLU A 112 22.60 -21.20 27.53
C GLU A 112 22.06 -22.16 26.47
N ALA A 113 22.14 -23.47 26.75
CA ALA A 113 21.64 -24.50 25.85
C ALA A 113 20.13 -24.34 25.64
N LEU A 114 19.68 -24.50 24.38
CA LEU A 114 18.27 -24.50 24.01
C LEU A 114 17.49 -25.50 24.88
N PRO A 115 16.42 -25.08 25.57
CA PRO A 115 15.64 -25.99 26.40
C PRO A 115 15.00 -27.10 25.55
N ALA A 116 14.72 -28.26 26.16
CA ALA A 116 14.22 -29.43 25.44
C ALA A 116 12.88 -29.18 24.71
N ASN A 117 12.04 -28.28 25.22
CA ASN A 117 10.80 -27.86 24.58
C ASN A 117 10.99 -26.76 23.50
N ARG A 118 12.22 -26.26 23.33
CA ARG A 118 12.64 -25.19 22.41
C ARG A 118 11.86 -23.87 22.56
N LEU A 119 11.22 -23.65 23.71
CA LEU A 119 10.51 -22.40 24.01
C LEU A 119 11.45 -21.43 24.73
N VAL A 120 11.57 -20.22 24.19
CA VAL A 120 12.35 -19.11 24.78
C VAL A 120 11.47 -17.86 24.86
N SER A 121 11.72 -16.98 25.83
CA SER A 121 11.04 -15.67 25.89
C SER A 121 11.44 -14.79 24.71
N LEU A 122 10.58 -13.86 24.31
CA LEU A 122 10.92 -12.91 23.25
C LEU A 122 12.14 -12.05 23.64
N GLU A 123 12.21 -11.62 24.90
CA GLU A 123 13.37 -10.90 25.44
C GLU A 123 14.67 -11.70 25.27
N ALA A 124 14.69 -12.98 25.68
CA ALA A 124 15.87 -13.83 25.54
C ALA A 124 16.25 -14.06 24.07
N TYR A 125 15.25 -14.25 23.20
CA TYR A 125 15.48 -14.40 21.77
C TYR A 125 16.10 -13.13 21.16
N LEU A 126 15.57 -11.95 21.49
CA LEU A 126 16.08 -10.66 21.01
C LEU A 126 17.52 -10.42 21.45
N LEU A 127 17.80 -10.59 22.75
CA LEU A 127 19.13 -10.44 23.32
C LEU A 127 20.15 -11.42 22.70
N SER A 128 19.78 -12.70 22.59
CA SER A 128 20.66 -13.72 21.99
C SER A 128 20.98 -13.43 20.52
N GLY A 129 20.02 -12.88 19.78
CA GLY A 129 20.17 -12.47 18.39
C GLY A 129 20.94 -11.15 18.19
N GLY A 130 21.41 -10.51 19.27
CA GLY A 130 22.09 -9.21 19.22
C GLY A 130 21.17 -8.05 18.81
N MET A 131 19.85 -8.24 18.93
CA MET A 131 18.84 -7.19 18.68
C MET A 131 18.58 -6.42 19.97
N GLU A 132 18.31 -5.12 19.85
CA GLU A 132 17.85 -4.33 20.98
C GLU A 132 16.46 -4.79 21.43
N VAL A 133 16.26 -4.83 22.75
CA VAL A 133 14.96 -5.13 23.36
C VAL A 133 14.16 -3.82 23.36
N PRO A 134 12.99 -3.76 22.72
CA PRO A 134 12.24 -2.52 22.64
C PRO A 134 11.70 -2.16 24.01
N THR A 135 12.06 -0.96 24.49
CA THR A 135 11.63 -0.44 25.79
C THR A 135 10.40 0.47 25.67
N THR A 136 10.05 0.91 24.46
CA THR A 136 8.89 1.75 24.18
C THR A 136 8.02 1.15 23.07
N LEU A 137 6.76 1.60 22.97
CA LEU A 137 5.84 1.14 21.92
C LEU A 137 6.32 1.55 20.52
N GLU A 138 6.90 2.74 20.38
CA GLU A 138 7.49 3.22 19.12
C GLU A 138 8.60 2.27 18.66
N ALA A 139 9.54 1.96 19.57
CA ALA A 139 10.64 1.04 19.28
C ALA A 139 10.10 -0.34 18.90
N LEU A 140 9.06 -0.82 19.59
CA LEU A 140 8.39 -2.08 19.27
C LEU A 140 7.73 -2.05 17.89
N VAL A 141 6.96 -1.01 17.56
CA VAL A 141 6.27 -0.85 16.27
C VAL A 141 7.30 -0.75 15.13
N GLN A 142 8.34 0.06 15.30
CA GLN A 142 9.40 0.21 14.32
C GLN A 142 10.13 -1.12 14.09
N GLN A 143 10.53 -1.81 15.17
CA GLN A 143 11.19 -3.11 15.11
C GLN A 143 10.28 -4.19 14.51
N GLN A 144 9.01 -4.23 14.88
CA GLN A 144 8.01 -5.15 14.31
C GLN A 144 7.80 -4.87 12.82
N SER A 145 7.81 -3.61 12.38
CA SER A 145 7.69 -3.26 10.97
C SER A 145 8.87 -3.80 10.15
N VAL A 146 10.10 -3.70 10.68
CA VAL A 146 11.33 -4.18 10.03
C VAL A 146 11.32 -5.70 9.97
N ILE A 147 11.14 -6.37 11.12
CA ILE A 147 11.13 -7.84 11.21
C ILE A 147 9.97 -8.41 10.39
N GLY A 148 8.80 -7.77 10.44
CA GLY A 148 7.62 -8.14 9.68
C GLY A 148 7.84 -8.07 8.17
N ARG A 149 8.46 -6.99 7.66
CA ARG A 149 8.83 -6.89 6.23
C ARG A 149 9.82 -8.00 5.83
N GLN A 150 10.86 -8.22 6.62
CA GLN A 150 11.86 -9.27 6.34
C GLN A 150 11.27 -10.69 6.43
N ALA A 151 10.28 -10.92 7.29
CA ALA A 151 9.60 -12.19 7.44
C ALA A 151 8.57 -12.46 6.33
N GLN A 152 8.18 -11.44 5.55
CA GLN A 152 7.27 -11.62 4.42
C GLN A 152 8.00 -12.09 3.16
N ALA A 153 9.32 -11.87 3.05
CA ALA A 153 10.11 -12.37 1.94
C ALA A 153 10.64 -13.78 2.22
N HIS A 154 10.36 -14.71 1.31
CA HIS A 154 10.92 -16.05 1.38
C HIS A 154 12.46 -16.02 1.28
N PRO A 155 13.23 -16.89 1.96
CA PRO A 155 14.70 -16.90 1.85
C PRO A 155 15.24 -17.09 0.44
N LEU A 156 14.49 -17.78 -0.42
CA LEU A 156 14.83 -17.95 -1.84
C LEU A 156 14.46 -16.72 -2.71
N GLY A 157 14.04 -15.61 -2.09
CA GLY A 157 13.59 -14.40 -2.76
C GLY A 157 12.45 -14.68 -3.73
N ASN A 158 12.51 -14.06 -4.91
CA ASN A 158 11.58 -14.28 -6.02
C ASN A 158 11.89 -15.54 -6.86
N LEU A 159 12.62 -16.51 -6.31
CA LEU A 159 12.99 -17.78 -6.95
C LEU A 159 13.87 -17.64 -8.21
N SER A 160 14.56 -16.52 -8.40
CA SER A 160 15.47 -16.31 -9.55
C SER A 160 16.96 -16.33 -9.20
N GLY A 161 17.28 -16.45 -7.92
CA GLY A 161 18.65 -16.50 -7.44
C GLY A 161 19.44 -15.25 -7.83
N ALA A 162 20.61 -15.46 -8.43
CA ALA A 162 21.56 -14.40 -8.76
C ALA A 162 21.06 -13.39 -9.82
N LEU A 163 19.98 -13.70 -10.54
CA LEU A 163 19.38 -12.76 -11.50
C LEU A 163 18.62 -11.61 -10.82
N SER A 164 18.32 -11.72 -9.53
CA SER A 164 17.67 -10.66 -8.73
C SER A 164 18.54 -10.17 -7.58
N TRP A 165 19.85 -10.41 -7.65
CA TRP A 165 20.78 -9.70 -6.78
C TRP A 165 20.70 -8.18 -7.03
N PRO A 166 21.08 -7.35 -6.02
CA PRO A 166 21.08 -5.89 -6.15
C PRO A 166 21.84 -5.42 -7.39
N VAL A 167 23.00 -6.05 -7.63
CA VAL A 167 23.65 -6.10 -8.94
C VAL A 167 23.36 -7.46 -9.54
N ALA A 168 22.48 -7.49 -10.54
CA ALA A 168 22.15 -8.71 -11.23
C ALA A 168 23.40 -9.36 -11.85
N MET A 169 23.44 -10.68 -11.87
CA MET A 169 24.55 -11.46 -12.43
C MET A 169 24.92 -10.96 -13.85
N PRO A 170 26.21 -10.65 -14.13
CA PRO A 170 26.66 -10.24 -15.45
C PRO A 170 26.35 -11.26 -16.55
N ALA A 171 26.10 -10.79 -17.77
CA ALA A 171 25.77 -11.65 -18.91
C ALA A 171 26.88 -12.68 -19.21
N GLN A 172 28.15 -12.37 -18.93
CA GLN A 172 29.24 -13.32 -19.13
C GLN A 172 29.16 -14.48 -18.14
N ASP A 173 28.95 -14.20 -16.86
CA ASP A 173 28.80 -15.25 -15.84
C ASP A 173 27.57 -16.13 -16.14
N GLN A 174 26.48 -15.55 -16.66
CA GLN A 174 25.33 -16.33 -17.12
C GLN A 174 25.68 -17.27 -18.28
N ARG A 175 26.51 -16.82 -19.25
CA ARG A 175 27.00 -17.69 -20.33
C ARG A 175 27.92 -18.79 -19.82
N ASP A 176 28.73 -18.51 -18.81
CA ASP A 176 29.62 -19.50 -18.19
C ASP A 176 28.83 -20.60 -17.47
N ILE A 177 27.69 -20.26 -16.85
CA ILE A 177 26.74 -21.23 -16.29
C ILE A 177 26.13 -22.11 -17.39
N ILE A 178 25.67 -21.50 -18.50
CA ILE A 178 25.12 -22.25 -19.63
C ILE A 178 26.18 -23.20 -20.23
N ALA A 179 27.42 -22.72 -20.39
CA ALA A 179 28.53 -23.54 -20.89
C ALA A 179 28.79 -24.76 -19.99
N LEU A 180 28.80 -24.57 -18.67
CA LEU A 180 28.99 -25.66 -17.69
C LEU A 180 27.92 -26.75 -17.81
N MET A 181 26.69 -26.40 -18.18
CA MET A 181 25.61 -27.38 -18.40
C MET A 181 25.80 -28.20 -19.70
N HIS A 182 26.60 -27.71 -20.64
CA HIS A 182 26.83 -28.30 -21.96
C HIS A 182 28.24 -28.88 -22.14
N ASP A 183 29.06 -28.89 -21.09
CA ASP A 183 30.37 -29.50 -21.07
C ASP A 183 30.49 -30.61 -20.02
N ASN A 184 31.59 -31.36 -20.06
CA ASN A 184 31.94 -32.37 -19.05
C ASN A 184 33.02 -31.85 -18.07
N SER A 185 33.25 -30.53 -18.02
CA SER A 185 34.35 -29.94 -17.25
C SER A 185 34.11 -29.98 -15.74
N SER A 186 32.85 -30.09 -15.32
CA SER A 186 32.44 -30.14 -13.92
C SER A 186 32.60 -31.52 -13.27
N GLY A 187 32.74 -32.60 -14.07
CA GLY A 187 32.79 -33.98 -13.58
C GLY A 187 31.49 -34.48 -12.92
N LEU A 188 30.38 -33.75 -13.06
CA LEU A 188 29.08 -34.14 -12.52
C LEU A 188 28.42 -35.21 -13.40
N ALA A 189 27.81 -36.22 -12.77
CA ALA A 189 27.02 -37.21 -13.48
C ALA A 189 25.84 -36.54 -14.23
N ASP A 190 25.53 -37.09 -15.41
CA ASP A 190 24.52 -36.59 -16.37
C ASP A 190 24.81 -35.22 -17.01
N LEU A 191 26.03 -34.70 -16.90
CA LEU A 191 26.55 -33.59 -17.72
C LEU A 191 27.60 -34.10 -18.73
N PRO A 192 27.64 -33.60 -19.97
CA PRO A 192 26.75 -32.57 -20.54
C PRO A 192 25.32 -33.08 -20.71
N LEU A 193 24.35 -32.16 -20.70
CA LEU A 193 22.92 -32.53 -20.83
C LEU A 193 22.65 -33.32 -22.11
N ALA A 194 22.09 -34.52 -21.97
CA ALA A 194 21.68 -35.36 -23.10
C ALA A 194 20.58 -34.71 -23.95
N ASP A 195 19.70 -33.94 -23.31
CA ASP A 195 18.66 -33.13 -23.95
C ASP A 195 18.83 -31.69 -23.46
N SER A 196 19.44 -30.86 -24.31
CA SER A 196 19.75 -29.46 -24.00
C SER A 196 18.49 -28.63 -23.72
N ALA A 197 17.33 -29.00 -24.27
CA ALA A 197 16.09 -28.26 -24.08
C ALA A 197 15.56 -28.34 -22.64
N LYS A 198 15.84 -29.43 -21.91
CA LYS A 198 15.39 -29.63 -20.53
C LYS A 198 16.10 -28.76 -19.51
N GLY A 199 17.29 -28.25 -19.85
CA GLY A 199 18.09 -27.36 -19.02
C GLY A 199 18.36 -27.89 -17.59
N ALA A 200 18.65 -26.98 -16.68
CA ALA A 200 18.93 -27.32 -15.28
C ALA A 200 17.69 -27.86 -14.54
N LEU A 201 16.47 -27.40 -14.86
CA LEU A 201 15.26 -27.88 -14.19
C LEU A 201 15.05 -29.39 -14.43
N GLY A 202 15.13 -29.83 -15.69
CA GLY A 202 15.00 -31.25 -16.01
C GLY A 202 16.14 -32.10 -15.47
N TYR A 203 17.37 -31.56 -15.44
CA TYR A 203 18.53 -32.20 -14.81
C TYR A 203 18.32 -32.49 -13.32
N LEU A 204 17.75 -31.53 -12.58
CA LEU A 204 17.50 -31.67 -11.15
C LEU A 204 16.34 -32.62 -10.88
N LEU A 205 15.25 -32.51 -11.66
CA LEU A 205 14.08 -33.36 -11.51
C LEU A 205 14.39 -34.84 -11.74
N SER A 206 15.33 -35.18 -12.63
CA SER A 206 15.73 -36.58 -12.86
C SER A 206 16.40 -37.24 -11.66
N GLY A 207 16.90 -36.45 -10.70
CA GLY A 207 17.54 -36.94 -9.46
C GLY A 207 16.77 -36.59 -8.18
N SER A 208 15.51 -36.17 -8.27
CA SER A 208 14.73 -35.72 -7.12
C SER A 208 13.48 -36.57 -6.87
N ALA A 209 12.99 -36.59 -5.63
CA ALA A 209 11.71 -37.20 -5.26
C ALA A 209 10.50 -36.24 -5.39
N VAL A 210 10.69 -35.05 -5.99
CA VAL A 210 9.63 -34.03 -6.07
C VAL A 210 8.54 -34.50 -7.03
N ALA A 211 7.35 -34.76 -6.48
CA ALA A 211 6.21 -35.30 -7.23
C ALA A 211 4.87 -34.81 -6.66
N GLY A 212 3.82 -35.00 -7.46
CA GLY A 212 2.43 -34.77 -7.04
C GLY A 212 2.17 -33.35 -6.56
N ALA A 213 1.59 -33.20 -5.35
CA ALA A 213 1.18 -31.91 -4.80
C ALA A 213 2.32 -30.90 -4.64
N ALA A 214 3.57 -31.34 -4.50
CA ALA A 214 4.71 -30.44 -4.36
C ALA A 214 4.96 -29.62 -5.63
N LEU A 215 4.77 -30.21 -6.82
CA LEU A 215 4.94 -29.51 -8.11
C LEU A 215 3.95 -28.36 -8.33
N ASN A 216 2.81 -28.39 -7.62
CA ASN A 216 1.80 -27.33 -7.67
C ASN A 216 2.11 -26.16 -6.72
N SER A 217 3.18 -26.27 -5.92
CA SER A 217 3.66 -25.22 -5.01
C SER A 217 5.10 -24.84 -5.36
N PRO A 218 5.32 -23.76 -6.13
CA PRO A 218 6.66 -23.40 -6.62
C PRO A 218 7.71 -23.25 -5.52
N VAL A 219 7.33 -22.66 -4.39
CA VAL A 219 8.23 -22.48 -3.23
C VAL A 219 8.61 -23.84 -2.64
N LEU A 220 7.62 -24.70 -2.32
CA LEU A 220 7.88 -26.01 -1.74
C LEU A 220 8.67 -26.92 -2.69
N ALA A 221 8.36 -26.89 -3.99
CA ALA A 221 9.12 -27.61 -5.00
C ALA A 221 10.59 -27.16 -5.03
N MET A 222 10.85 -25.86 -4.96
CA MET A 222 12.23 -25.33 -4.94
C MET A 222 12.97 -25.66 -3.66
N GLU A 223 12.33 -25.60 -2.49
CA GLU A 223 12.94 -26.05 -1.23
C GLU A 223 13.41 -27.50 -1.32
N GLN A 224 12.54 -28.40 -1.79
CA GLN A 224 12.85 -29.82 -1.94
C GLN A 224 13.92 -30.08 -3.02
N LEU A 225 13.82 -29.40 -4.17
CA LEU A 225 14.78 -29.56 -5.26
C LEU A 225 16.17 -29.06 -4.86
N LEU A 226 16.26 -27.87 -4.26
CA LEU A 226 17.53 -27.26 -3.86
C LEU A 226 18.18 -27.98 -2.67
N GLY A 227 17.38 -28.66 -1.84
CA GLY A 227 17.87 -29.55 -0.79
C GLY A 227 18.46 -30.86 -1.31
N SER A 228 18.25 -31.24 -2.58
CA SER A 228 18.75 -32.50 -3.12
C SER A 228 20.28 -32.53 -3.28
N PRO A 229 20.93 -33.70 -3.14
CA PRO A 229 22.38 -33.83 -3.37
C PRO A 229 22.81 -33.35 -4.76
N LYS A 230 21.96 -33.57 -5.78
CA LYS A 230 22.22 -33.16 -7.16
C LYS A 230 22.24 -31.64 -7.33
N ALA A 231 21.31 -30.93 -6.66
CA ALA A 231 21.31 -29.47 -6.65
C ALA A 231 22.52 -28.91 -5.89
N GLN A 232 22.88 -29.50 -4.75
CA GLN A 232 24.05 -29.06 -3.98
C GLN A 232 25.34 -29.21 -4.77
N ALA A 233 25.53 -30.35 -5.45
CA ALA A 233 26.69 -30.59 -6.30
C ALA A 233 26.76 -29.61 -7.49
N LEU A 234 25.63 -29.36 -8.17
CA LEU A 234 25.55 -28.38 -9.25
C LEU A 234 25.87 -26.96 -8.75
N GLY A 235 25.29 -26.54 -7.62
CA GLY A 235 25.55 -25.24 -7.03
C GLY A 235 27.02 -25.04 -6.66
N GLN A 236 27.68 -26.06 -6.12
CA GLN A 236 29.12 -26.03 -5.80
C GLN A 236 29.99 -25.96 -7.06
N ALA A 237 29.63 -26.69 -8.12
CA ALA A 237 30.36 -26.65 -9.39
C ALA A 237 30.28 -25.26 -10.04
N ILE A 238 29.08 -24.66 -10.10
CA ILE A 238 28.89 -23.30 -10.63
C ILE A 238 29.65 -22.29 -9.78
N GLN A 239 29.52 -22.35 -8.45
CA GLN A 239 30.21 -21.44 -7.56
C GLN A 239 31.73 -21.51 -7.72
N SER A 240 32.29 -22.72 -7.86
CA SER A 240 33.73 -22.94 -8.07
C SER A 240 34.19 -22.37 -9.42
N ARG A 241 33.38 -22.54 -10.48
CA ARG A 241 33.65 -21.99 -11.81
C ARG A 241 33.73 -20.46 -11.80
N LEU A 242 32.93 -19.81 -10.96
CA LEU A 242 32.80 -18.36 -10.87
C LEU A 242 33.59 -17.72 -9.72
N ASP A 243 34.34 -18.50 -8.93
CA ASP A 243 35.05 -18.03 -7.72
C ASP A 243 34.11 -17.30 -6.72
N GLY A 244 32.85 -17.75 -6.66
CA GLY A 244 31.77 -17.09 -5.90
C GLY A 244 31.98 -17.09 -4.39
N SER A 245 31.39 -16.11 -3.70
CA SER A 245 31.59 -15.82 -2.26
C SER A 245 31.43 -17.02 -1.31
N GLY A 246 30.61 -18.00 -1.67
CA GLY A 246 30.45 -19.26 -0.93
C GLY A 246 29.83 -19.15 0.45
N SER A 247 29.15 -18.05 0.74
CA SER A 247 28.42 -17.81 1.98
C SER A 247 26.91 -17.99 1.82
N GLY A 248 26.26 -18.57 2.84
CA GLY A 248 24.80 -18.71 2.92
C GLY A 248 24.19 -19.54 1.78
N ILE A 249 22.95 -19.22 1.38
CA ILE A 249 22.24 -19.85 0.25
C ILE A 249 22.88 -19.60 -1.13
N GLY A 250 24.12 -19.09 -1.21
CA GLY A 250 24.80 -18.71 -2.45
C GLY A 250 24.86 -19.83 -3.49
N SER A 251 25.07 -21.08 -3.07
CA SER A 251 25.04 -22.24 -3.98
C SER A 251 23.64 -22.46 -4.57
N SER A 252 22.57 -22.35 -3.78
CA SER A 252 21.19 -22.43 -4.24
C SER A 252 20.81 -21.28 -5.18
N ALA A 253 21.34 -20.08 -4.96
CA ALA A 253 21.12 -18.94 -5.85
C ALA A 253 21.67 -19.19 -7.27
N TYR A 254 22.85 -19.83 -7.38
CA TYR A 254 23.40 -20.23 -8.67
C TYR A 254 22.54 -21.29 -9.38
N VAL A 255 22.02 -22.27 -8.63
CA VAL A 255 21.14 -23.30 -9.18
C VAL A 255 19.82 -22.71 -9.69
N LEU A 256 19.20 -21.81 -8.92
CA LEU A 256 18.01 -21.06 -9.34
C LEU A 256 18.28 -20.27 -10.63
N THR A 257 19.45 -19.62 -10.73
CA THR A 257 19.86 -18.94 -11.96
C THR A 257 20.02 -19.90 -13.13
N ALA A 258 20.66 -21.05 -12.95
CA ALA A 258 20.78 -22.07 -13.99
C ALA A 258 19.40 -22.59 -14.47
N ILE A 259 18.44 -22.74 -13.56
CA ILE A 259 17.05 -23.08 -13.90
C ILE A 259 16.44 -22.01 -14.80
N HIS A 260 16.52 -20.73 -14.40
CA HIS A 260 15.97 -19.63 -15.20
C HIS A 260 16.62 -19.51 -16.58
N LEU A 261 17.95 -19.66 -16.66
CA LEU A 261 18.68 -19.62 -17.93
C LEU A 261 18.29 -20.75 -18.88
N GLY A 262 18.00 -21.95 -18.35
CA GLY A 262 17.49 -23.06 -19.15
C GLY A 262 16.03 -22.87 -19.59
N LEU A 263 15.21 -22.24 -18.75
CA LEU A 263 13.80 -21.99 -19.05
C LEU A 263 13.58 -20.81 -20.00
N ASP A 264 14.43 -19.78 -19.94
CA ASP A 264 14.32 -18.54 -20.72
C ASP A 264 15.68 -18.05 -21.27
N PRO A 265 16.33 -18.82 -22.17
CA PRO A 265 17.53 -18.38 -22.87
C PRO A 265 17.29 -17.13 -23.74
N GLU A 266 16.06 -16.88 -24.18
CA GLU A 266 15.70 -15.68 -24.95
C GLU A 266 15.93 -14.39 -24.15
N SER A 267 15.84 -14.43 -22.82
CA SER A 267 16.15 -13.28 -21.96
C SER A 267 17.57 -12.74 -22.11
N LEU A 268 18.52 -13.59 -22.54
CA LEU A 268 19.90 -13.20 -22.84
C LEU A 268 20.12 -12.87 -24.31
N ALA A 269 19.51 -13.63 -25.22
CA ALA A 269 19.78 -13.54 -26.64
C ALA A 269 18.98 -12.43 -27.34
N THR A 270 17.68 -12.34 -27.05
CA THR A 270 16.72 -11.48 -27.75
C THR A 270 15.66 -10.97 -26.77
N PRO A 271 16.02 -10.13 -25.80
CA PRO A 271 15.09 -9.72 -24.76
C PRO A 271 13.98 -8.83 -25.34
N ALA A 272 12.72 -9.18 -25.07
CA ALA A 272 11.55 -8.46 -25.57
C ALA A 272 10.63 -7.98 -24.43
N ARG A 273 9.93 -6.87 -24.66
CA ARG A 273 9.00 -6.30 -23.67
C ARG A 273 7.81 -7.23 -23.47
N ASN A 274 7.40 -7.42 -22.21
CA ASN A 274 6.32 -8.33 -21.82
C ASN A 274 6.50 -9.77 -22.34
N SER A 275 7.73 -10.19 -22.66
CA SER A 275 8.02 -11.52 -23.18
C SER A 275 8.83 -12.33 -22.17
N VAL A 276 8.55 -13.62 -22.10
CA VAL A 276 9.23 -14.58 -21.24
C VAL A 276 9.35 -15.90 -21.99
N ALA A 277 10.55 -16.45 -22.16
CA ALA A 277 10.78 -17.65 -22.98
C ALA A 277 10.21 -17.54 -24.41
N GLY A 278 10.20 -16.31 -24.96
CA GLY A 278 9.58 -15.98 -26.26
C GLY A 278 8.05 -15.96 -26.26
N PHE A 279 7.39 -16.15 -25.12
CA PHE A 279 5.94 -16.03 -24.96
C PHE A 279 5.54 -14.59 -24.62
N ASP A 280 4.66 -13.97 -25.39
CA ASP A 280 4.17 -12.60 -25.15
C ASP A 280 3.02 -12.60 -24.12
N LEU A 281 3.32 -12.16 -22.89
CA LEU A 281 2.35 -12.02 -21.80
C LEU A 281 1.28 -10.96 -22.10
N ALA A 282 1.59 -9.97 -22.94
CA ALA A 282 0.69 -8.87 -23.27
C ALA A 282 -0.03 -9.03 -24.61
N ASN A 283 0.02 -10.23 -25.21
CA ASN A 283 -0.65 -10.53 -26.46
C ASN A 283 -2.14 -10.15 -26.39
N SER A 284 -2.67 -9.57 -27.47
CA SER A 284 -4.06 -9.12 -27.54
C SER A 284 -5.11 -10.22 -27.29
N GLN A 285 -4.76 -11.49 -27.51
CA GLN A 285 -5.62 -12.63 -27.20
C GLN A 285 -5.82 -12.85 -25.69
N HIS A 286 -4.89 -12.36 -24.86
CA HIS A 286 -4.98 -12.43 -23.41
C HIS A 286 -5.76 -11.27 -22.79
N TRP A 287 -6.01 -10.17 -23.53
CA TRP A 287 -6.76 -9.04 -22.98
C TRP A 287 -8.18 -9.47 -22.61
N GLY A 288 -8.62 -9.11 -21.41
CA GLY A 288 -9.92 -9.53 -20.88
C GLY A 288 -9.99 -11.00 -20.41
N GLN A 289 -8.89 -11.76 -20.49
CA GLN A 289 -8.81 -13.12 -19.94
C GLN A 289 -8.40 -13.10 -18.46
N PRO A 290 -8.82 -14.10 -17.66
CA PRO A 290 -8.29 -14.26 -16.31
C PRO A 290 -6.80 -14.61 -16.35
N PRO A 291 -6.00 -14.18 -15.35
CA PRO A 291 -4.55 -14.40 -15.31
C PRO A 291 -4.14 -15.88 -15.42
N SER A 292 -5.01 -16.79 -14.93
CA SER A 292 -4.82 -18.23 -15.01
C SER A 292 -4.71 -18.76 -16.44
N VAL A 293 -5.38 -18.13 -17.41
CA VAL A 293 -5.30 -18.54 -18.84
C VAL A 293 -3.91 -18.24 -19.40
N VAL A 294 -3.31 -17.11 -19.01
CA VAL A 294 -1.95 -16.75 -19.44
C VAL A 294 -0.92 -17.69 -18.81
N LEU A 295 -1.09 -18.03 -17.53
CA LEU A 295 -0.25 -19.01 -16.84
C LEU A 295 -0.31 -20.39 -17.51
N GLU A 296 -1.52 -20.88 -17.84
CA GLU A 296 -1.70 -22.14 -18.56
C GLU A 296 -1.11 -22.10 -19.97
N GLY A 297 -1.30 -20.99 -20.69
CA GLY A 297 -0.73 -20.76 -22.02
C GLY A 297 0.80 -20.79 -22.01
N LEU A 298 1.43 -20.12 -21.04
CA LEU A 298 2.88 -20.18 -20.84
C LEU A 298 3.34 -21.61 -20.51
N GLY A 299 2.62 -22.33 -19.66
CA GLY A 299 2.92 -23.74 -19.35
C GLY A 299 2.91 -24.62 -20.60
N LYS A 300 1.88 -24.49 -21.45
CA LYS A 300 1.80 -25.23 -22.74
C LYS A 300 2.95 -24.86 -23.67
N HIS A 301 3.25 -23.57 -23.79
CA HIS A 301 4.37 -23.07 -24.60
C HIS A 301 5.71 -23.66 -24.16
N LEU A 302 5.97 -23.77 -22.85
CA LEU A 302 7.20 -24.37 -22.33
C LEU A 302 7.29 -25.88 -22.61
N VAL A 303 6.16 -26.59 -22.63
CA VAL A 303 6.10 -28.00 -23.03
C VAL A 303 6.40 -28.17 -24.52
N GLU A 304 5.80 -27.33 -25.36
CA GLU A 304 6.04 -27.32 -26.81
C GLU A 304 7.51 -27.02 -27.14
N LYS A 305 8.17 -26.18 -26.34
CA LYS A 305 9.60 -25.88 -26.45
C LYS A 305 10.52 -26.96 -25.87
N GLY A 306 9.98 -28.03 -25.27
CA GLY A 306 10.74 -29.10 -24.64
C GLY A 306 11.40 -28.73 -23.31
N ARG A 307 11.04 -27.58 -22.72
CA ARG A 307 11.64 -27.05 -21.49
C ARG A 307 10.97 -27.56 -20.21
N ALA A 308 9.76 -28.08 -20.36
CA ALA A 308 9.00 -28.69 -19.29
C ALA A 308 8.24 -29.93 -19.81
N SER A 309 7.89 -30.83 -18.91
CA SER A 309 6.89 -31.87 -19.15
C SER A 309 5.49 -31.36 -18.78
N THR A 310 4.44 -32.06 -19.19
CA THR A 310 3.06 -31.75 -18.79
C THR A 310 2.89 -31.68 -17.27
N GLN A 311 3.62 -32.50 -16.52
CA GLN A 311 3.60 -32.52 -15.04
C GLN A 311 4.34 -31.34 -14.40
N THR A 312 5.29 -30.73 -15.12
CA THR A 312 6.17 -29.68 -14.59
C THR A 312 5.90 -28.30 -15.21
N ALA A 313 4.96 -28.22 -16.16
CA ALA A 313 4.59 -27.02 -16.89
C ALA A 313 4.19 -25.86 -15.96
N GLN A 314 3.33 -26.12 -14.96
CA GLN A 314 2.90 -25.10 -14.01
C GLN A 314 4.05 -24.59 -13.13
N LEU A 315 4.93 -25.49 -12.68
CA LEU A 315 6.12 -25.12 -11.92
C LEU A 315 7.03 -24.22 -12.76
N ALA A 316 7.38 -24.64 -13.98
CA ALA A 316 8.25 -23.91 -14.89
C ALA A 316 7.69 -22.51 -15.23
N ALA A 317 6.39 -22.43 -15.55
CA ALA A 317 5.72 -21.15 -15.81
C ALA A 317 5.72 -20.25 -14.57
N SER A 318 5.46 -20.81 -13.39
CA SER A 318 5.45 -20.04 -12.14
C SER A 318 6.84 -19.51 -11.76
N LEU A 319 7.90 -20.29 -11.97
CA LEU A 319 9.28 -19.85 -11.71
C LEU A 319 9.64 -18.65 -12.60
N LEU A 320 9.30 -18.70 -13.88
CA LEU A 320 9.55 -17.60 -14.81
C LEU A 320 8.75 -16.33 -14.45
N LEU A 321 7.48 -16.49 -14.09
CA LEU A 321 6.61 -15.37 -13.72
C LEU A 321 7.01 -14.73 -12.38
N ALA A 322 7.51 -15.51 -11.42
CA ALA A 322 7.95 -15.01 -10.11
C ALA A 322 8.99 -13.88 -10.24
N LYS A 323 9.84 -13.94 -11.27
CA LYS A 323 10.83 -12.91 -11.59
C LYS A 323 10.26 -11.78 -12.45
N THR A 324 9.44 -12.10 -13.44
CA THR A 324 9.16 -11.21 -14.59
C THR A 324 7.84 -10.48 -14.50
N ALA A 325 6.80 -11.15 -13.97
CA ALA A 325 5.45 -10.65 -13.82
C ALA A 325 4.74 -11.36 -12.64
N PRO A 326 5.20 -11.13 -11.39
CA PRO A 326 4.67 -11.81 -10.20
C PRO A 326 3.18 -11.52 -9.94
N GLU A 327 2.61 -10.49 -10.58
CA GLU A 327 1.17 -10.21 -10.54
C GLU A 327 0.30 -11.39 -11.04
N PHE A 328 0.84 -12.27 -11.89
CA PHE A 328 0.17 -13.49 -12.34
C PHE A 328 0.13 -14.61 -11.29
N LEU A 329 0.92 -14.50 -10.21
CA LEU A 329 1.01 -15.49 -9.15
C LEU A 329 0.24 -15.11 -7.88
N ILE A 330 -0.42 -13.95 -7.90
CA ILE A 330 -1.25 -13.50 -6.79
C ILE A 330 -2.47 -14.41 -6.64
N ARG A 331 -2.76 -14.79 -5.40
CA ARG A 331 -3.88 -15.69 -5.07
C ARG A 331 -5.18 -14.92 -4.90
N ASP A 332 -6.30 -15.60 -5.09
CA ASP A 332 -7.65 -15.06 -4.86
C ASP A 332 -7.91 -13.75 -5.62
N ILE A 333 -7.49 -13.66 -6.88
CA ILE A 333 -7.79 -12.52 -7.75
C ILE A 333 -9.29 -12.54 -8.11
N PRO A 334 -10.04 -11.45 -7.86
CA PRO A 334 -11.46 -11.37 -8.21
C PRO A 334 -11.69 -11.57 -9.72
N ALA A 335 -12.81 -12.19 -10.09
CA ALA A 335 -13.12 -12.48 -11.50
C ALA A 335 -13.21 -11.23 -12.40
N GLY A 336 -13.52 -10.05 -11.82
CA GLY A 336 -13.54 -8.76 -12.53
C GLY A 336 -12.14 -8.18 -12.81
N VAL A 337 -11.08 -8.75 -12.24
CA VAL A 337 -9.70 -8.31 -12.45
C VAL A 337 -9.08 -9.14 -13.58
N THR A 338 -9.40 -8.79 -14.82
CA THR A 338 -8.91 -9.48 -16.03
C THR A 338 -7.67 -8.80 -16.60
N CYS A 339 -6.86 -9.55 -17.35
CA CYS A 339 -5.62 -9.03 -17.93
C CYS A 339 -5.89 -7.78 -18.77
N ALA A 340 -5.08 -6.74 -18.54
CA ALA A 340 -5.18 -5.42 -19.17
C ALA A 340 -6.42 -4.57 -18.80
N SER A 341 -7.22 -4.97 -17.82
CA SER A 341 -8.22 -4.11 -17.17
C SER A 341 -7.57 -3.02 -16.30
N ALA A 342 -8.34 -1.99 -15.92
CA ALA A 342 -7.84 -0.94 -15.03
C ALA A 342 -7.42 -1.49 -13.65
N LEU A 343 -8.15 -2.48 -13.13
CA LEU A 343 -7.83 -3.12 -11.85
C LEU A 343 -6.63 -4.06 -11.95
N TRP A 344 -6.39 -4.66 -13.11
CA TRP A 344 -5.16 -5.40 -13.37
C TRP A 344 -3.94 -4.48 -13.42
N ALA A 345 -4.06 -3.33 -14.10
CA ALA A 345 -3.00 -2.32 -14.08
C ALA A 345 -2.72 -1.84 -12.64
N HIS A 346 -3.78 -1.63 -11.85
CA HIS A 346 -3.66 -1.27 -10.45
C HIS A 346 -2.93 -2.35 -9.61
N LEU A 347 -3.28 -3.62 -9.82
CA LEU A 347 -2.60 -4.75 -9.20
C LEU A 347 -1.11 -4.79 -9.59
N ALA A 348 -0.80 -4.68 -10.88
CA ALA A 348 0.57 -4.68 -11.38
C ALA A 348 1.42 -3.53 -10.80
N MET A 349 0.83 -2.34 -10.61
CA MET A 349 1.50 -1.23 -9.92
C MET A 349 1.78 -1.57 -8.45
N SER A 350 0.80 -2.12 -7.75
CA SER A 350 0.91 -2.48 -6.33
C SER A 350 1.95 -3.58 -6.09
N VAL A 351 1.91 -4.64 -6.91
CA VAL A 351 2.93 -5.70 -6.95
C VAL A 351 4.30 -5.12 -7.28
N GLY A 352 4.39 -4.25 -8.29
CA GLY A 352 5.64 -3.59 -8.68
C GLY A 352 6.28 -2.81 -7.54
N ARG A 353 5.50 -2.07 -6.74
CA ARG A 353 6.02 -1.32 -5.57
C ARG A 353 6.54 -2.26 -4.48
N LEU A 354 5.78 -3.32 -4.17
CA LEU A 354 6.17 -4.32 -3.17
C LEU A 354 7.45 -5.06 -3.58
N GLU A 355 7.53 -5.51 -4.83
CA GLU A 355 8.69 -6.21 -5.38
C GLU A 355 9.90 -5.30 -5.56
N ALA A 356 9.69 -4.01 -5.86
CA ALA A 356 10.79 -3.04 -5.91
C ALA A 356 11.39 -2.81 -4.52
N GLN A 357 10.58 -2.82 -3.47
CA GLN A 357 11.05 -2.68 -2.09
C GLN A 357 11.68 -3.97 -1.56
N THR A 358 11.04 -5.12 -1.79
CA THR A 358 11.47 -6.41 -1.24
C THR A 358 11.14 -7.51 -2.24
N PRO A 359 12.09 -7.90 -3.12
CA PRO A 359 11.86 -8.93 -4.13
C PRO A 359 11.40 -10.26 -3.54
N GLY A 360 10.35 -10.84 -4.12
CA GLY A 360 9.73 -12.09 -3.68
C GLY A 360 8.70 -11.94 -2.55
N ARG A 361 8.47 -10.72 -2.04
CA ARG A 361 7.48 -10.45 -0.99
C ARG A 361 6.06 -10.81 -1.43
N THR A 362 5.75 -10.69 -2.72
CA THR A 362 4.41 -10.99 -3.24
C THR A 362 4.16 -12.49 -3.46
N LEU A 363 5.18 -13.34 -3.33
CA LEU A 363 5.03 -14.78 -3.47
C LEU A 363 4.05 -15.33 -2.44
N GLY A 364 2.92 -15.84 -2.94
CA GLY A 364 1.87 -16.38 -2.09
C GLY A 364 1.00 -15.31 -1.42
N MET A 365 1.14 -14.02 -1.71
CA MET A 365 0.16 -13.03 -1.24
C MET A 365 -1.17 -13.20 -1.97
N ARG A 366 -2.25 -12.91 -1.27
CA ARG A 366 -3.60 -12.78 -1.85
C ARG A 366 -3.82 -11.38 -2.39
N TYR A 367 -4.75 -11.22 -3.32
CA TYR A 367 -5.12 -9.94 -3.92
C TYR A 367 -5.33 -8.84 -2.86
N ALA A 368 -6.09 -9.15 -1.81
CA ALA A 368 -6.39 -8.20 -0.74
C ALA A 368 -5.13 -7.74 0.02
N GLU A 369 -4.25 -8.69 0.33
CA GLU A 369 -3.03 -8.45 1.10
C GLU A 369 -2.05 -7.58 0.31
N VAL A 370 -1.97 -7.77 -1.01
CA VAL A 370 -1.13 -6.97 -1.91
C VAL A 370 -1.53 -5.50 -1.88
N LEU A 371 -2.82 -5.19 -2.11
CA LEU A 371 -3.25 -3.79 -2.17
C LEU A 371 -3.13 -3.09 -0.81
N LEU A 372 -3.47 -3.79 0.29
CA LEU A 372 -3.29 -3.29 1.65
C LEU A 372 -1.82 -3.00 1.96
N ALA A 373 -0.93 -3.94 1.62
CA ALA A 373 0.49 -3.77 1.89
C ALA A 373 1.09 -2.64 1.04
N ALA A 374 0.67 -2.50 -0.21
CA ALA A 374 1.17 -1.47 -1.13
C ALA A 374 0.76 -0.04 -0.70
N GLU A 375 -0.44 0.16 -0.16
CA GLU A 375 -0.89 1.47 0.32
C GLU A 375 -0.07 1.99 1.51
N GLN A 376 0.45 1.09 2.34
CA GLN A 376 1.26 1.42 3.51
C GLN A 376 2.73 1.68 3.17
N LEU A 377 3.12 1.58 1.90
CA LEU A 377 4.50 1.77 1.49
C LEU A 377 4.84 3.25 1.26
N ASP A 378 5.89 3.70 1.94
CA ASP A 378 6.64 4.86 1.50
C ASP A 378 7.66 4.42 0.42
N THR A 379 7.30 4.61 -0.85
CA THR A 379 8.11 4.20 -2.01
C THR A 379 8.69 5.43 -2.69
N ASP A 380 9.99 5.37 -3.04
CA ASP A 380 10.66 6.41 -3.83
C ASP A 380 9.83 6.84 -5.04
N ALA A 381 9.63 8.16 -5.17
CA ALA A 381 8.74 8.74 -6.18
C ALA A 381 9.19 8.40 -7.61
N ALA A 382 10.49 8.36 -7.90
CA ALA A 382 11.01 8.05 -9.22
C ALA A 382 10.87 6.55 -9.57
N VAL A 383 10.91 5.67 -8.57
CA VAL A 383 10.61 4.24 -8.74
C VAL A 383 9.11 4.04 -8.98
N SER A 384 8.26 4.67 -8.18
CA SER A 384 6.80 4.62 -8.34
C SER A 384 6.35 5.12 -9.71
N GLN A 385 6.86 6.28 -10.15
CA GLN A 385 6.54 6.83 -11.48
C GLN A 385 6.92 5.87 -12.62
N GLN A 386 8.05 5.18 -12.52
CA GLN A 386 8.46 4.23 -13.56
C GLN A 386 7.56 2.99 -13.59
N ILE A 387 7.18 2.46 -12.41
CA ILE A 387 6.25 1.34 -12.29
C ILE A 387 4.90 1.71 -12.89
N ASP A 388 4.36 2.87 -12.49
CA ASP A 388 3.07 3.37 -12.96
C ASP A 388 3.08 3.59 -14.47
N ARG A 389 4.14 4.20 -15.01
CA ARG A 389 4.30 4.40 -16.45
C ARG A 389 4.24 3.09 -17.22
N GLN A 390 4.93 2.03 -16.77
CA GLN A 390 4.93 0.75 -17.48
C GLN A 390 3.57 0.05 -17.46
N ALA A 391 2.88 0.06 -16.32
CA ALA A 391 1.54 -0.49 -16.20
C ALA A 391 0.53 0.29 -17.07
N LEU A 392 0.63 1.61 -17.10
CA LEU A 392 -0.21 2.47 -17.93
C LEU A 392 0.03 2.28 -19.43
N ILE A 393 1.26 2.01 -19.89
CA ILE A 393 1.51 1.67 -21.30
C ILE A 393 0.73 0.42 -21.71
N ASN A 394 0.79 -0.64 -20.90
CA ASN A 394 0.08 -1.89 -21.18
C ASN A 394 -1.43 -1.66 -21.23
N TRP A 395 -1.96 -0.95 -20.24
CA TRP A 395 -3.38 -0.61 -20.18
C TRP A 395 -3.82 0.29 -21.34
N GLY A 396 -3.01 1.30 -21.68
CA GLY A 396 -3.30 2.26 -22.76
C GLY A 396 -3.34 1.63 -24.14
N VAL A 397 -2.48 0.63 -24.42
CA VAL A 397 -2.54 -0.14 -25.67
C VAL A 397 -3.81 -1.00 -25.72
N ALA A 398 -4.11 -1.72 -24.64
CA ALA A 398 -5.27 -2.63 -24.60
C ALA A 398 -6.63 -1.91 -24.66
N ASN A 399 -6.67 -0.62 -24.32
CA ASN A 399 -7.87 0.22 -24.32
C ASN A 399 -7.85 1.31 -25.41
N GLY A 400 -6.96 1.20 -26.40
CA GLY A 400 -7.02 2.03 -27.62
C GLY A 400 -6.42 3.43 -27.53
N PHE A 401 -5.85 3.81 -26.38
CA PHE A 401 -5.19 5.10 -26.18
C PHE A 401 -3.80 5.17 -26.82
N LEU A 402 -3.16 4.02 -27.03
CA LEU A 402 -1.84 3.86 -27.66
C LEU A 402 -1.92 2.89 -28.85
N GLY A 403 -1.00 3.05 -29.82
CA GLY A 403 -0.94 2.22 -31.02
C GLY A 403 -0.28 0.86 -30.79
N THR A 404 1.01 0.87 -30.41
CA THR A 404 1.75 -0.34 -30.04
C THR A 404 2.54 -0.09 -28.75
N ALA A 405 2.88 -1.17 -28.06
CA ALA A 405 3.67 -1.10 -26.83
C ALA A 405 5.19 -1.03 -27.08
N GLU A 406 5.63 -1.16 -28.33
CA GLU A 406 7.04 -1.20 -28.75
C GLU A 406 7.64 0.19 -28.94
N GLN A 407 6.82 1.16 -29.34
CA GLN A 407 7.24 2.56 -29.49
C GLN A 407 7.07 3.28 -28.15
N ALA A 408 8.11 3.99 -27.72
CA ALA A 408 8.04 4.82 -26.52
C ALA A 408 6.96 5.92 -26.71
N PRO A 409 5.90 5.97 -25.87
CA PRO A 409 4.88 6.99 -26.03
C PRO A 409 5.37 8.37 -25.65
N SER A 410 4.89 9.40 -26.34
CA SER A 410 5.16 10.80 -26.01
C SER A 410 4.53 11.20 -24.67
N THR A 411 5.02 12.28 -24.07
CA THR A 411 4.47 12.81 -22.80
C THR A 411 2.98 13.13 -22.91
N ILE A 412 2.53 13.66 -24.04
CA ILE A 412 1.11 13.97 -24.30
C ILE A 412 0.28 12.68 -24.35
N GLN A 413 0.79 11.63 -25.01
CA GLN A 413 0.13 10.34 -25.06
C GLN A 413 0.03 9.72 -23.67
N MET A 414 1.10 9.75 -22.88
CA MET A 414 1.09 9.25 -21.50
C MET A 414 0.14 10.03 -20.59
N GLU A 415 0.05 11.35 -20.75
CA GLU A 415 -0.87 12.17 -19.97
C GLU A 415 -2.33 11.86 -20.29
N ARG A 416 -2.65 11.62 -21.57
CA ARG A 416 -3.98 11.17 -21.98
C ARG A 416 -4.33 9.80 -21.38
N VAL A 417 -3.39 8.86 -21.40
CA VAL A 417 -3.55 7.53 -20.80
C VAL A 417 -3.77 7.64 -19.30
N ARG A 418 -2.96 8.45 -18.60
CA ARG A 418 -3.08 8.70 -17.16
C ARG A 418 -4.44 9.30 -16.80
N ALA A 419 -4.88 10.32 -17.52
CA ALA A 419 -6.16 10.97 -17.28
C ALA A 419 -7.33 9.99 -17.46
N ALA A 420 -7.35 9.21 -18.54
CA ALA A 420 -8.38 8.21 -18.80
C ALA A 420 -8.39 7.09 -17.74
N TYR A 421 -7.21 6.60 -17.34
CA TYR A 421 -7.07 5.60 -16.29
C TYR A 421 -7.60 6.12 -14.94
N ASN A 422 -7.20 7.33 -14.55
CA ASN A 422 -7.62 7.96 -13.31
C ASN A 422 -9.12 8.24 -13.27
N ASP A 423 -9.70 8.67 -14.39
CA ASP A 423 -11.14 8.87 -14.53
C ASP A 423 -11.90 7.54 -14.34
N GLN A 424 -11.47 6.49 -15.06
CA GLN A 424 -12.05 5.15 -14.88
C GLN A 424 -11.94 4.69 -13.43
N LEU A 425 -10.77 4.77 -12.81
CA LEU A 425 -10.56 4.33 -11.42
C LEU A 425 -11.42 5.14 -10.42
N SER A 426 -11.59 6.44 -10.65
CA SER A 426 -12.48 7.31 -9.85
C SER A 426 -13.95 6.88 -9.94
N VAL A 427 -14.41 6.56 -11.16
CA VAL A 427 -15.76 6.03 -11.39
C VAL A 427 -15.93 4.68 -10.70
N LEU A 428 -14.96 3.76 -10.79
CA LEU A 428 -15.04 2.44 -10.15
C LEU A 428 -15.13 2.55 -8.61
N LYS A 429 -14.36 3.44 -7.99
CA LYS A 429 -14.48 3.73 -6.54
C LYS A 429 -15.89 4.18 -6.18
N THR A 430 -16.39 5.18 -6.90
CA THR A 430 -17.71 5.75 -6.64
C THR A 430 -18.83 4.74 -6.90
N THR A 431 -18.65 3.87 -7.90
CA THR A 431 -19.60 2.79 -8.25
C THR A 431 -19.90 1.88 -7.07
N SER A 432 -18.87 1.49 -6.31
CA SER A 432 -19.03 0.63 -5.14
C SER A 432 -19.92 1.31 -4.08
N SER A 433 -19.66 2.59 -3.78
CA SER A 433 -20.49 3.37 -2.84
C SER A 433 -21.94 3.54 -3.33
N LEU A 434 -22.13 3.83 -4.62
CA LEU A 434 -23.46 4.01 -5.22
C LEU A 434 -24.31 2.73 -5.13
N LEU A 435 -23.73 1.57 -5.47
CA LEU A 435 -24.40 0.27 -5.42
C LEU A 435 -24.70 -0.21 -3.99
N GLN A 436 -23.95 0.28 -3.00
CA GLN A 436 -24.19 0.00 -1.58
C GLN A 436 -25.20 0.98 -0.95
N THR A 437 -25.75 1.93 -1.71
CA THR A 437 -26.72 2.89 -1.17
C THR A 437 -27.97 2.14 -0.69
N PRO A 438 -28.29 2.18 0.62
CA PRO A 438 -29.43 1.45 1.16
C PRO A 438 -30.72 2.07 0.66
N ILE A 439 -31.70 1.22 0.39
CA ILE A 439 -33.04 1.67 0.04
C ILE A 439 -33.79 1.89 1.37
N PRO A 440 -34.37 3.09 1.59
CA PRO A 440 -34.99 3.41 2.87
C PRO A 440 -36.22 2.54 3.12
N SER A 441 -36.48 2.22 4.38
CA SER A 441 -37.73 1.61 4.83
C SER A 441 -38.57 2.66 5.53
N ARG A 442 -39.79 2.89 5.02
CA ARG A 442 -40.72 3.84 5.65
C ARG A 442 -41.13 3.40 7.05
N GLU A 443 -41.29 2.09 7.27
CA GLU A 443 -41.56 1.53 8.60
C GLU A 443 -40.41 1.83 9.58
N ALA A 444 -39.17 1.58 9.18
CA ALA A 444 -38.01 1.86 10.03
C ALA A 444 -37.88 3.34 10.38
N MET A 445 -38.14 4.23 9.40
CA MET A 445 -38.16 5.68 9.63
C MET A 445 -39.28 6.08 10.58
N ALA A 446 -40.49 5.53 10.41
CA ALA A 446 -41.63 5.79 11.27
C ALA A 446 -41.39 5.31 12.71
N LEU A 447 -40.84 4.10 12.87
CA LEU A 447 -40.47 3.56 14.18
C LEU A 447 -39.41 4.41 14.87
N ALA A 448 -38.37 4.84 14.16
CA ALA A 448 -37.33 5.70 14.72
C ALA A 448 -37.91 7.04 15.19
N GLN A 449 -38.76 7.68 14.39
CA GLN A 449 -39.40 8.95 14.75
C GLN A 449 -40.37 8.79 15.93
N LEU A 450 -41.09 7.67 16.02
CA LEU A 450 -41.94 7.33 17.16
C LEU A 450 -41.12 7.09 18.44
N GLN A 451 -40.02 6.36 18.36
CA GLN A 451 -39.12 6.13 19.49
C GLN A 451 -38.51 7.44 20.01
N GLU A 452 -38.09 8.33 19.12
CA GLU A 452 -37.56 9.66 19.48
C GLU A 452 -38.65 10.54 20.12
N ALA A 453 -39.87 10.51 19.59
CA ALA A 453 -40.98 11.29 20.13
C ALA A 453 -41.50 10.76 21.50
N PHE A 454 -41.31 9.47 21.78
CA PHE A 454 -41.82 8.76 22.95
C PHE A 454 -40.75 7.82 23.60
N PRO A 455 -39.64 8.36 24.14
CA PRO A 455 -38.47 7.59 24.58
C PRO A 455 -38.68 6.67 25.81
N GLY A 456 -39.87 6.67 26.41
CA GLY A 456 -40.24 5.80 27.53
C GLY A 456 -41.43 4.89 27.23
N LEU A 457 -41.92 4.85 25.99
CA LEU A 457 -43.01 3.97 25.59
C LEU A 457 -42.46 2.65 25.06
N ASP A 458 -43.04 1.52 25.48
CA ASP A 458 -42.69 0.21 24.95
C ASP A 458 -42.92 0.16 23.42
N VAL A 459 -41.89 -0.26 22.68
CA VAL A 459 -41.89 -0.29 21.20
C VAL A 459 -43.03 -1.16 20.64
N SER A 460 -43.44 -2.21 21.36
CA SER A 460 -44.56 -3.05 20.97
C SER A 460 -45.89 -2.28 20.89
N LEU A 461 -46.05 -1.22 21.70
CA LEU A 461 -47.25 -0.38 21.71
C LEU A 461 -47.40 0.44 20.43
N PHE A 462 -46.31 0.76 19.72
CA PHE A 462 -46.39 1.45 18.44
C PHE A 462 -47.13 0.64 17.37
N LYS A 463 -47.16 -0.69 17.51
CA LYS A 463 -47.80 -1.64 16.57
C LYS A 463 -49.21 -2.06 17.02
N VAL A 464 -49.68 -1.63 18.19
CA VAL A 464 -51.00 -2.00 18.72
C VAL A 464 -52.12 -1.29 17.94
N ARG A 465 -53.06 -2.08 17.41
CA ARG A 465 -54.20 -1.59 16.62
C ARG A 465 -55.37 -1.18 17.51
N ASN A 466 -55.28 -0.01 18.14
CA ASN A 466 -56.34 0.53 19.02
C ASN A 466 -56.65 2.02 18.75
N ILE A 467 -56.21 2.57 17.62
CA ILE A 467 -56.48 3.97 17.26
C ILE A 467 -57.51 4.02 16.14
N GLN A 468 -58.55 4.84 16.30
CA GLN A 468 -59.60 5.01 15.30
C GLN A 468 -59.67 6.48 14.86
N LYS A 469 -59.92 6.72 13.56
CA LYS A 469 -60.19 8.06 13.07
C LYS A 469 -61.64 8.44 13.39
N ALA A 470 -61.84 9.63 13.96
CA ALA A 470 -63.13 10.16 14.32
C ALA A 470 -63.30 11.58 13.79
N ARG A 471 -64.49 11.93 13.32
CA ARG A 471 -64.90 13.30 13.06
C ARG A 471 -65.57 13.85 14.31
N LEU A 472 -64.95 14.84 14.95
CA LEU A 472 -65.46 15.48 16.15
C LEU A 472 -66.11 16.82 15.76
N LYS A 473 -67.28 16.72 15.11
CA LYS A 473 -68.13 17.88 14.81
C LYS A 473 -69.22 17.99 15.88
N GLU A 474 -69.38 19.19 16.42
CA GLU A 474 -70.42 19.48 17.41
C GLU A 474 -71.80 19.13 16.82
N GLY A 475 -72.51 18.19 17.47
CA GLY A 475 -73.83 17.69 17.05
C GLY A 475 -73.87 16.53 16.05
N ARG A 476 -72.74 16.12 15.43
CA ARG A 476 -72.68 14.95 14.52
C ARG A 476 -71.32 14.21 14.59
N PRO A 477 -71.01 13.50 15.68
CA PRO A 477 -69.80 12.68 15.75
C PRO A 477 -69.91 11.48 14.80
N GLY A 478 -68.83 11.20 14.06
CA GLY A 478 -68.77 10.06 13.14
C GLY A 478 -67.47 9.28 13.31
N LEU A 479 -67.56 7.94 13.38
CA LEU A 479 -66.39 7.06 13.40
C LEU A 479 -66.11 6.55 12.00
N TYR A 480 -64.85 6.64 11.56
CA TYR A 480 -64.42 6.00 10.33
C TYR A 480 -64.08 4.53 10.60
N PRO A 481 -64.39 3.61 9.66
CA PRO A 481 -64.06 2.20 9.81
C PRO A 481 -62.53 1.97 9.78
N GLY A 482 -62.08 0.97 10.53
CA GLY A 482 -60.67 0.51 10.54
C GLY A 482 -59.88 1.03 11.74
N LEU A 483 -59.44 0.12 12.62
CA LEU A 483 -58.46 0.41 13.67
C LEU A 483 -57.06 0.47 13.06
N ARG A 484 -56.22 1.35 13.60
CA ARG A 484 -54.84 1.61 13.21
C ARG A 484 -53.93 1.57 14.43
N SER A 485 -52.64 1.38 14.18
CA SER A 485 -51.57 1.61 15.16
C SER A 485 -50.93 2.98 14.99
N MET A 486 -50.13 3.43 15.97
CA MET A 486 -49.35 4.68 15.84
C MET A 486 -48.42 4.61 14.63
N LEU A 487 -47.83 3.42 14.42
CA LEU A 487 -46.97 3.14 13.28
C LEU A 487 -47.71 3.26 11.95
N ASP A 488 -48.90 2.66 11.82
CA ASP A 488 -49.70 2.75 10.59
C ASP A 488 -50.02 4.21 10.26
N ILE A 489 -50.42 5.02 11.24
CA ILE A 489 -50.82 6.42 11.02
C ILE A 489 -49.64 7.29 10.55
N VAL A 490 -48.46 7.08 11.13
CA VAL A 490 -47.21 7.76 10.73
C VAL A 490 -46.79 7.28 9.34
N MET A 491 -46.86 5.98 9.07
CA MET A 491 -46.60 5.39 7.76
C MET A 491 -47.63 5.78 6.70
N GLU A 492 -48.85 6.18 7.05
CA GLU A 492 -49.82 6.71 6.09
C GLU A 492 -49.43 8.15 5.71
N GLY A 493 -49.07 8.98 6.69
CA GLY A 493 -48.60 10.35 6.49
C GLY A 493 -49.67 11.31 5.92
N GLY A 494 -50.95 10.99 6.09
CA GLY A 494 -52.07 11.83 5.65
C GLY A 494 -52.28 13.04 6.56
N LYS A 495 -52.71 14.18 5.99
CA LYS A 495 -53.14 15.32 6.83
C LYS A 495 -54.53 15.04 7.40
N LEU A 496 -54.71 15.27 8.70
CA LEU A 496 -56.04 15.31 9.30
C LEU A 496 -56.79 16.56 8.79
N GLY A 497 -58.06 16.41 8.45
CA GLY A 497 -58.94 17.55 8.22
C GLY A 497 -59.21 18.30 9.53
N GLY A 498 -59.62 19.57 9.46
CA GLY A 498 -59.81 20.40 10.67
C GLY A 498 -60.85 19.88 11.69
N GLU A 499 -61.76 18.99 11.27
CA GLU A 499 -62.74 18.34 12.15
C GLU A 499 -62.37 16.88 12.51
N ASP A 500 -61.29 16.32 11.94
CA ASP A 500 -60.89 14.92 12.08
C ASP A 500 -59.80 14.74 13.15
N HIS A 501 -59.93 13.71 13.98
CA HIS A 501 -59.04 13.40 15.09
C HIS A 501 -58.75 11.90 15.17
N TRP A 502 -57.59 11.53 15.71
CA TRP A 502 -57.32 10.15 16.12
C TRP A 502 -57.70 9.97 17.59
N ILE A 503 -58.49 8.94 17.88
CA ILE A 503 -58.95 8.60 19.24
C ILE A 503 -58.55 7.17 19.58
N SER A 504 -58.34 6.88 20.87
CA SER A 504 -58.08 5.53 21.36
C SER A 504 -58.69 5.34 22.75
N ASN A 505 -59.17 4.13 23.02
CA ASN A 505 -59.65 3.74 24.34
C ASN A 505 -58.55 3.04 25.17
N ASP A 506 -57.38 2.77 24.59
CA ASP A 506 -56.24 2.17 25.28
C ASP A 506 -55.45 3.24 26.04
N LYS A 507 -55.58 3.26 27.37
CA LYS A 507 -54.91 4.22 28.26
C LYS A 507 -53.38 4.12 28.23
N ARG A 508 -52.80 3.04 27.69
CA ARG A 508 -51.35 2.89 27.51
C ARG A 508 -50.82 3.75 26.37
N LEU A 509 -51.68 4.17 25.44
CA LEU A 509 -51.28 4.97 24.28
C LEU A 509 -51.37 6.48 24.60
N PRO A 510 -50.30 7.27 24.39
CA PRO A 510 -50.29 8.71 24.66
C PRO A 510 -51.00 9.50 23.54
N ILE A 511 -52.28 9.20 23.28
CA ILE A 511 -53.00 9.63 22.07
C ILE A 511 -53.06 11.16 21.90
N ASN A 512 -53.25 11.93 22.99
CA ASN A 512 -53.31 13.39 22.93
C ASN A 512 -51.98 14.01 22.47
N ARG A 513 -50.86 13.51 23.02
CA ARG A 513 -49.51 13.96 22.64
C ARG A 513 -49.19 13.51 21.22
N PHE A 514 -49.58 12.28 20.84
CA PHE A 514 -49.45 11.78 19.47
C PHE A 514 -50.18 12.67 18.46
N CYS A 515 -51.46 12.99 18.68
CA CYS A 515 -52.24 13.88 17.82
C CYS A 515 -51.63 15.29 17.71
N SER A 516 -51.12 15.84 18.81
CA SER A 516 -50.45 17.15 18.82
C SER A 516 -49.19 17.15 17.95
N LEU A 517 -48.32 16.14 18.12
CA LEU A 517 -47.09 16.01 17.33
C LEU A 517 -47.40 15.71 15.85
N TYR A 518 -48.39 14.87 15.58
CA TYR A 518 -48.85 14.55 14.23
C TYR A 518 -49.41 15.79 13.52
N GLY A 519 -50.27 16.56 14.18
CA GLY A 519 -50.85 17.79 13.63
C GLY A 519 -49.81 18.90 13.38
N GLN A 520 -48.74 18.94 14.17
CA GLN A 520 -47.59 19.82 13.94
C GLN A 520 -46.66 19.36 12.80
N GLY A 521 -46.93 18.21 12.17
CA GLY A 521 -46.06 17.62 11.17
C GLY A 521 -44.76 17.03 11.71
N LYS A 522 -44.58 16.96 13.05
CA LYS A 522 -43.36 16.42 13.69
C LYS A 522 -43.21 14.91 13.56
N LEU A 523 -44.25 14.23 13.08
CA LEU A 523 -44.29 12.81 12.79
C LEU A 523 -44.47 12.52 11.27
N ASP A 524 -44.19 13.48 10.38
CA ASP A 524 -44.19 13.21 8.94
C ASP A 524 -42.90 12.48 8.53
N VAL A 525 -43.05 11.25 8.03
CA VAL A 525 -41.98 10.49 7.37
C VAL A 525 -42.15 10.38 5.86
N SER A 526 -43.33 10.70 5.32
CA SER A 526 -43.71 10.45 3.92
C SER A 526 -42.81 11.21 2.96
N THR A 527 -42.66 12.51 3.21
CA THR A 527 -41.89 13.41 2.36
C THR A 527 -40.41 13.04 2.37
N SER A 528 -39.84 12.86 3.56
CA SER A 528 -38.44 12.45 3.72
C SER A 528 -38.16 11.07 3.14
N PHE A 529 -39.10 10.13 3.30
CA PHE A 529 -38.99 8.80 2.73
C PHE A 529 -38.95 8.85 1.21
N LYS A 530 -39.87 9.56 0.54
CA LYS A 530 -39.90 9.65 -0.92
C LYS A 530 -38.61 10.28 -1.46
N ALA A 531 -38.14 11.36 -0.85
CA ALA A 531 -36.89 12.01 -1.24
C ALA A 531 -35.67 11.08 -1.09
N GLN A 532 -35.55 10.38 0.04
CA GLN A 532 -34.48 9.40 0.26
C GLN A 532 -34.59 8.20 -0.70
N PHE A 533 -35.81 7.73 -0.96
CA PHE A 533 -36.05 6.63 -1.89
C PHE A 533 -35.61 7.00 -3.30
N ASP A 534 -36.02 8.17 -3.80
CA ASP A 534 -35.65 8.65 -5.15
C ASP A 534 -34.13 8.87 -5.29
N ALA A 535 -33.49 9.38 -4.23
CA ALA A 535 -32.04 9.51 -4.18
C ALA A 535 -31.35 8.13 -4.20
N SER A 536 -31.83 7.16 -3.42
CA SER A 536 -31.29 5.80 -3.41
C SER A 536 -31.49 5.11 -4.76
N ILE A 537 -32.65 5.24 -5.40
CA ILE A 537 -32.88 4.68 -6.74
C ILE A 537 -31.95 5.32 -7.76
N THR A 538 -31.80 6.65 -7.76
CA THR A 538 -30.89 7.36 -8.66
C THR A 538 -29.44 6.94 -8.46
N ALA A 539 -29.01 6.77 -7.21
CA ALA A 539 -27.68 6.25 -6.89
C ALA A 539 -27.49 4.83 -7.43
N GLN A 540 -28.47 3.94 -7.23
CA GLN A 540 -28.46 2.59 -7.78
C GLN A 540 -28.41 2.59 -9.31
N GLU A 541 -29.22 3.41 -10.00
CA GLU A 541 -29.16 3.55 -11.46
C GLU A 541 -27.74 3.93 -11.93
N GLY A 542 -27.13 4.96 -11.32
CA GLY A 542 -25.77 5.39 -11.66
C GLY A 542 -24.71 4.31 -11.38
N GLY A 543 -24.85 3.59 -10.26
CA GLY A 543 -23.97 2.47 -9.91
C GLY A 543 -24.09 1.31 -10.89
N GLN A 544 -25.30 0.94 -11.30
CA GLN A 544 -25.53 -0.12 -12.28
C GLN A 544 -25.00 0.26 -13.66
N GLN A 545 -25.20 1.52 -14.09
CA GLN A 545 -24.63 2.03 -15.35
C GLN A 545 -23.10 1.90 -15.38
N ALA A 546 -22.44 2.39 -14.33
CA ALA A 546 -20.98 2.32 -14.24
C ALA A 546 -20.48 0.87 -14.18
N ARG A 547 -21.20 -0.02 -13.49
CA ARG A 547 -20.88 -1.45 -13.45
C ARG A 547 -20.99 -2.13 -14.80
N VAL A 548 -22.04 -1.85 -15.59
CA VAL A 548 -22.16 -2.41 -16.94
C VAL A 548 -21.00 -1.97 -17.83
N ARG A 549 -20.65 -0.67 -17.83
CA ARG A 549 -19.49 -0.15 -18.57
C ARG A 549 -18.18 -0.81 -18.14
N HIS A 550 -17.99 -1.00 -16.83
CA HIS A 550 -16.84 -1.74 -16.31
C HIS A 550 -16.80 -3.17 -16.85
N LEU A 551 -17.90 -3.92 -16.77
CA LEU A 551 -17.96 -5.30 -17.23
C LEU A 551 -17.68 -5.43 -18.74
N ILE A 552 -18.22 -4.52 -19.56
CA ILE A 552 -17.92 -4.49 -21.00
C ILE A 552 -16.43 -4.21 -21.23
N SER A 553 -15.84 -3.27 -20.50
CA SER A 553 -14.41 -2.94 -20.62
C SER A 553 -13.46 -4.10 -20.25
N THR A 554 -13.92 -5.04 -19.43
CA THR A 554 -13.15 -6.22 -19.00
C THR A 554 -13.27 -7.43 -19.94
N LEU A 555 -14.10 -7.36 -20.99
CA LEU A 555 -14.30 -8.45 -21.94
C LEU A 555 -13.09 -8.70 -22.85
N PRO A 556 -12.95 -9.92 -23.40
CA PRO A 556 -12.01 -10.21 -24.47
C PRO A 556 -12.12 -9.21 -25.63
N LEU A 557 -10.99 -8.88 -26.27
CA LEU A 557 -10.95 -7.85 -27.33
C LEU A 557 -11.94 -8.12 -28.46
N ALA A 558 -12.10 -9.38 -28.89
CA ALA A 558 -13.05 -9.76 -29.93
C ALA A 558 -14.49 -9.41 -29.55
N ASP A 559 -14.86 -9.61 -28.29
CA ASP A 559 -16.22 -9.37 -27.79
C ASP A 559 -16.47 -7.87 -27.60
N ARG A 560 -15.46 -7.12 -27.12
CA ARG A 560 -15.51 -5.65 -27.08
C ARG A 560 -15.76 -5.08 -28.47
N LYS A 561 -14.96 -5.50 -29.47
CA LYS A 561 -15.14 -5.08 -30.87
C LYS A 561 -16.51 -5.45 -31.41
N ARG A 562 -17.00 -6.66 -31.13
CA ARG A 562 -18.33 -7.12 -31.55
C ARG A 562 -19.43 -6.23 -30.97
N LEU A 563 -19.37 -5.89 -29.69
CA LEU A 563 -20.37 -5.00 -29.06
C LEU A 563 -20.31 -3.58 -29.61
N GLU A 564 -19.15 -3.09 -30.04
CA GLU A 564 -18.95 -1.76 -30.63
C GLU A 564 -19.46 -1.62 -32.08
N SER A 565 -19.34 -2.69 -32.89
CA SER A 565 -19.59 -2.64 -34.33
C SER A 565 -20.88 -3.34 -34.79
N ALA A 566 -21.38 -4.33 -34.05
CA ALA A 566 -22.52 -5.15 -34.49
C ALA A 566 -23.88 -4.48 -34.26
N LYS A 567 -24.89 -4.83 -35.07
CA LYS A 567 -26.29 -4.48 -34.77
C LYS A 567 -26.70 -5.12 -33.44
N LEU A 568 -27.26 -4.33 -32.51
CA LEU A 568 -27.64 -4.80 -31.18
C LEU A 568 -29.17 -4.91 -31.04
N GLU A 569 -29.61 -6.05 -30.52
CA GLU A 569 -31.00 -6.31 -30.13
C GLU A 569 -31.02 -6.78 -28.67
N PHE A 570 -31.98 -6.32 -27.89
CA PHE A 570 -32.00 -6.54 -26.45
C PHE A 570 -33.17 -7.42 -26.03
N PHE A 571 -32.95 -8.28 -25.05
CA PHE A 571 -34.00 -9.12 -24.48
C PHE A 571 -33.98 -9.07 -22.96
N ARG A 572 -35.17 -9.02 -22.36
CA ARG A 572 -35.37 -9.08 -20.92
C ARG A 572 -36.19 -10.31 -20.57
N THR A 573 -35.86 -10.94 -19.45
CA THR A 573 -36.57 -12.12 -18.94
C THR A 573 -37.18 -11.84 -17.58
N ASP A 574 -38.50 -11.94 -17.49
CA ASP A 574 -39.25 -11.80 -16.23
C ASP A 574 -39.85 -13.17 -15.83
N GLN A 575 -39.92 -13.47 -14.54
CA GLN A 575 -40.47 -14.72 -14.02
C GLN A 575 -41.85 -14.50 -13.39
N TYR A 576 -42.77 -15.43 -13.65
CA TYR A 576 -44.15 -15.39 -13.18
C TYR A 576 -44.51 -16.68 -12.45
N LYS A 577 -45.24 -16.60 -11.34
CA LYS A 577 -45.76 -17.77 -10.63
C LYS A 577 -47.14 -18.13 -11.19
N ILE A 578 -47.31 -19.38 -11.59
CA ILE A 578 -48.58 -19.94 -12.02
C ILE A 578 -49.31 -20.49 -10.79
N ALA A 579 -50.57 -20.10 -10.61
CA ALA A 579 -51.43 -20.64 -9.56
C ALA A 579 -51.77 -22.13 -9.80
N GLY A 580 -52.21 -22.82 -8.76
CA GLY A 580 -52.63 -24.23 -8.87
C GLY A 580 -53.97 -24.43 -9.59
N ASP A 581 -54.69 -23.36 -9.89
CA ASP A 581 -55.98 -23.36 -10.59
C ASP A 581 -55.88 -22.87 -12.05
N LEU A 582 -56.91 -23.15 -12.84
CA LEU A 582 -56.95 -22.90 -14.29
C LEU A 582 -57.35 -21.46 -14.67
N PHE A 583 -57.78 -20.62 -13.72
CA PHE A 583 -58.41 -19.33 -14.01
C PHE A 583 -57.59 -18.12 -13.54
N THR A 584 -56.66 -18.34 -12.61
CA THR A 584 -55.80 -17.28 -12.09
C THR A 584 -54.63 -17.01 -13.05
N PRO A 585 -54.49 -15.78 -13.59
CA PRO A 585 -53.39 -15.45 -14.49
C PRO A 585 -52.03 -15.51 -13.75
N PRO A 586 -50.92 -15.82 -14.45
CA PRO A 586 -49.60 -15.85 -13.82
C PRO A 586 -49.23 -14.48 -13.24
N ALA A 587 -48.90 -14.46 -11.95
CA ALA A 587 -48.51 -13.24 -11.24
C ALA A 587 -46.98 -13.04 -11.31
N LEU A 588 -46.50 -11.81 -11.41
CA LEU A 588 -45.07 -11.51 -11.41
C LEU A 588 -44.43 -12.04 -10.12
N TYR A 589 -43.38 -12.84 -10.29
CA TYR A 589 -42.68 -13.55 -9.21
C TYR A 589 -41.24 -13.06 -9.03
N ALA A 590 -40.55 -12.72 -10.11
CA ALA A 590 -39.25 -12.07 -10.04
C ALA A 590 -39.03 -11.27 -11.32
N ARG A 591 -38.57 -10.02 -11.19
CA ARG A 591 -38.13 -9.25 -12.35
C ARG A 591 -36.75 -9.68 -12.82
N GLY A 592 -36.53 -9.54 -14.12
CA GLY A 592 -35.23 -9.73 -14.72
C GLY A 592 -34.19 -8.77 -14.15
N HIS A 593 -33.10 -9.31 -13.62
CA HIS A 593 -31.90 -8.57 -13.20
C HIS A 593 -30.76 -8.73 -14.23
N THR A 594 -31.10 -9.22 -15.42
CA THR A 594 -30.17 -9.50 -16.50
C THR A 594 -30.67 -8.92 -17.81
N LEU A 595 -29.74 -8.52 -18.67
CA LEU A 595 -30.03 -8.11 -20.04
C LEU A 595 -29.31 -9.04 -20.99
N GLU A 596 -30.04 -9.62 -21.94
CA GLU A 596 -29.44 -10.33 -23.06
C GLU A 596 -29.24 -9.35 -24.23
N VAL A 597 -28.05 -9.33 -24.81
CA VAL A 597 -27.65 -8.48 -25.93
C VAL A 597 -27.25 -9.38 -27.09
N LYS A 598 -28.06 -9.41 -28.13
CA LYS A 598 -27.75 -10.10 -29.38
C LYS A 598 -27.02 -9.14 -30.30
N ALA A 599 -25.81 -9.51 -30.68
CA ALA A 599 -24.92 -8.75 -31.55
C ALA A 599 -24.80 -9.45 -32.91
N THR A 600 -25.32 -8.82 -33.96
CA THR A 600 -25.24 -9.32 -35.34
C THR A 600 -24.25 -8.49 -36.15
N GLY A 601 -23.10 -9.08 -36.50
CA GLY A 601 -22.06 -8.38 -37.26
C GLY A 601 -22.40 -8.18 -38.73
N SER A 602 -21.60 -7.35 -39.41
CA SER A 602 -21.65 -7.18 -40.87
C SER A 602 -21.31 -8.46 -41.64
N ASP A 603 -20.55 -9.35 -41.01
CA ASP A 603 -20.21 -10.69 -41.46
C ASP A 603 -21.36 -11.70 -41.33
N GLY A 604 -22.50 -11.29 -40.75
CA GLY A 604 -23.65 -12.16 -40.46
C GLY A 604 -23.45 -13.08 -39.26
N GLN A 605 -22.29 -13.06 -38.60
CA GLN A 605 -22.08 -13.81 -37.37
C GLN A 605 -22.90 -13.20 -36.23
N VAL A 606 -23.48 -14.07 -35.40
CA VAL A 606 -24.31 -13.67 -34.27
C VAL A 606 -23.67 -14.17 -32.98
N ASP A 607 -23.45 -13.24 -32.05
CA ASP A 607 -23.13 -13.54 -30.65
C ASP A 607 -24.30 -13.10 -29.76
N LEU A 608 -24.57 -13.84 -28.70
CA LEU A 608 -25.54 -13.46 -27.67
C LEU A 608 -24.81 -13.33 -26.34
N TYR A 609 -24.86 -12.15 -25.74
CA TYR A 609 -24.27 -11.86 -24.44
C TYR A 609 -25.36 -11.77 -23.38
N ARG A 610 -25.12 -12.27 -22.16
CA ARG A 610 -25.97 -12.00 -20.99
C ARG A 610 -25.19 -11.17 -19.99
N ILE A 611 -25.66 -9.97 -19.72
CA ILE A 611 -25.17 -9.07 -18.69
C ILE A 611 -25.91 -9.39 -17.39
N ASP A 612 -25.17 -9.75 -16.34
CA ASP A 612 -25.67 -10.00 -14.99
C ASP A 612 -24.81 -9.17 -14.02
N THR A 613 -25.31 -7.99 -13.65
CA THR A 613 -24.59 -7.12 -12.73
C THR A 613 -24.52 -7.72 -11.35
N ARG A 614 -25.54 -8.42 -10.82
CA ARG A 614 -25.48 -9.08 -9.50
C ARG A 614 -24.26 -9.99 -9.38
N ARG A 615 -24.04 -10.85 -10.38
CA ARG A 615 -22.87 -11.75 -10.43
C ARG A 615 -21.60 -11.06 -10.91
N GLY A 616 -21.69 -9.83 -11.42
CA GLY A 616 -20.57 -9.10 -12.00
C GLY A 616 -20.02 -9.80 -13.25
N THR A 617 -20.88 -10.31 -14.13
CA THR A 617 -20.44 -11.06 -15.31
C THR A 617 -21.15 -10.64 -16.59
N VAL A 618 -20.44 -10.77 -17.70
CA VAL A 618 -21.01 -10.77 -19.06
C VAL A 618 -20.59 -12.08 -19.71
N GLN A 619 -21.57 -12.92 -20.07
CA GLN A 619 -21.31 -14.28 -20.54
C GLN A 619 -21.89 -14.50 -21.93
N LYS A 620 -21.16 -15.18 -22.82
CA LYS A 620 -21.74 -15.66 -24.08
C LYS A 620 -22.75 -16.77 -23.83
N GLN A 621 -23.90 -16.66 -24.48
CA GLN A 621 -25.04 -17.57 -24.41
C GLN A 621 -25.43 -18.03 -25.82
N ASN A 622 -24.44 -18.28 -26.69
CA ASN A 622 -24.68 -18.54 -28.12
C ASN A 622 -25.60 -19.76 -28.36
N PHE A 623 -25.70 -20.70 -27.41
CA PHE A 623 -26.65 -21.81 -27.47
C PHE A 623 -28.14 -21.37 -27.49
N LEU A 624 -28.45 -20.12 -27.08
CA LEU A 624 -29.80 -19.54 -27.10
C LEU A 624 -30.11 -18.73 -28.38
N ILE A 625 -29.16 -18.55 -29.31
CA ILE A 625 -29.36 -17.71 -30.51
C ILE A 625 -30.61 -18.11 -31.31
N ARG A 626 -30.85 -19.43 -31.46
CA ARG A 626 -32.04 -19.94 -32.16
C ARG A 626 -33.36 -19.52 -31.49
N ARG A 627 -33.36 -19.34 -30.17
CA ARG A 627 -34.51 -18.86 -29.40
C ARG A 627 -34.68 -17.33 -29.53
N ARG A 628 -33.60 -16.59 -29.77
CA ARG A 628 -33.57 -15.11 -29.97
C ARG A 628 -33.58 -14.68 -31.44
N THR A 629 -34.21 -15.50 -32.27
CA THR A 629 -34.36 -15.23 -33.71
C THR A 629 -35.83 -15.32 -34.10
N GLU A 630 -36.28 -14.36 -34.90
CA GLU A 630 -37.66 -14.29 -35.39
C GLU A 630 -38.10 -15.59 -36.11
N PRO A 631 -39.39 -15.95 -36.06
CA PRO A 631 -40.44 -15.30 -35.28
C PRO A 631 -40.30 -15.59 -33.76
N PHE A 632 -40.62 -14.59 -32.92
CA PHE A 632 -40.57 -14.67 -31.45
C PHE A 632 -41.84 -15.33 -30.89
N THR A 633 -41.93 -16.64 -31.02
CA THR A 633 -43.08 -17.43 -30.57
C THR A 633 -42.97 -17.81 -29.08
N ALA A 634 -44.11 -18.04 -28.42
CA ALA A 634 -44.15 -18.38 -26.99
C ALA A 634 -43.29 -19.62 -26.64
N ASN A 635 -43.26 -20.64 -27.49
CA ASN A 635 -42.42 -21.84 -27.29
C ASN A 635 -40.90 -21.57 -27.38
N LYS A 636 -40.46 -20.47 -28.02
CA LYS A 636 -39.05 -20.05 -28.05
C LYS A 636 -38.69 -19.15 -26.87
N MET A 637 -39.65 -18.33 -26.43
CA MET A 637 -39.41 -17.23 -25.52
C MET A 637 -39.82 -17.53 -24.08
N HIS A 638 -40.65 -18.55 -23.86
CA HIS A 638 -41.13 -18.94 -22.54
C HIS A 638 -40.53 -20.27 -22.09
N GLU A 639 -40.12 -20.34 -20.84
CA GLU A 639 -39.65 -21.56 -20.18
C GLU A 639 -40.45 -21.76 -18.89
N ARG A 640 -40.90 -22.99 -18.65
CA ARG A 640 -41.66 -23.34 -17.44
C ARG A 640 -40.88 -24.35 -16.62
N GLU A 641 -40.67 -24.02 -15.36
CA GLU A 641 -40.09 -24.91 -14.36
C GLU A 641 -41.07 -24.99 -13.17
N ALA A 642 -41.68 -26.15 -12.96
CA ALA A 642 -42.76 -26.35 -11.99
C ALA A 642 -43.89 -25.30 -12.12
N ASN A 643 -44.03 -24.43 -11.12
CA ASN A 643 -45.00 -23.34 -11.06
C ASN A 643 -44.39 -21.97 -11.41
N VAL A 644 -43.17 -21.91 -11.95
CA VAL A 644 -42.52 -20.68 -12.43
C VAL A 644 -42.46 -20.67 -13.95
N LEU A 645 -42.90 -19.57 -14.54
CA LEU A 645 -42.90 -19.29 -15.97
C LEU A 645 -41.97 -18.11 -16.24
N SER A 646 -40.82 -18.38 -16.83
CA SER A 646 -39.88 -17.37 -17.33
C SER A 646 -40.33 -16.90 -18.71
N LYS A 647 -40.68 -15.62 -18.86
CA LYS A 647 -41.03 -15.00 -20.15
C LYS A 647 -39.91 -14.07 -20.58
N THR A 648 -39.23 -14.44 -21.66
CA THR A 648 -38.29 -13.55 -22.35
C THR A 648 -39.05 -12.71 -23.37
N GLN A 649 -38.70 -11.44 -23.52
CA GLN A 649 -39.29 -10.57 -24.54
C GLN A 649 -38.23 -9.69 -25.18
N LEU A 650 -38.46 -9.32 -26.45
CA LEU A 650 -37.68 -8.28 -27.11
C LEU A 650 -37.89 -6.97 -26.34
N PHE A 651 -36.80 -6.35 -25.93
CA PHE A 651 -36.79 -5.07 -25.24
C PHE A 651 -36.38 -3.99 -26.23
N GLU A 652 -37.35 -3.17 -26.65
CA GLU A 652 -37.08 -2.03 -27.51
C GLU A 652 -36.69 -0.82 -26.64
N PRO A 653 -35.44 -0.36 -26.67
CA PRO A 653 -35.06 0.86 -25.99
C PRO A 653 -35.71 2.06 -26.68
N ASP A 654 -35.77 3.22 -26.00
CA ASP A 654 -36.36 4.44 -26.56
C ASP A 654 -35.82 4.74 -27.98
N LYS A 655 -36.69 4.53 -28.99
CA LYS A 655 -36.35 4.61 -30.41
C LYS A 655 -35.87 6.01 -30.78
N ALA A 656 -36.32 7.06 -30.10
CA ALA A 656 -35.89 8.42 -30.38
C ALA A 656 -34.45 8.69 -29.92
N LYS A 657 -33.96 7.99 -28.88
CA LYS A 657 -32.65 8.25 -28.26
C LYS A 657 -31.52 7.39 -28.83
N TYR A 658 -31.78 6.14 -29.24
CA TYR A 658 -30.71 5.17 -29.56
C TYR A 658 -30.79 4.50 -30.94
N ALA A 659 -31.75 4.87 -31.80
CA ALA A 659 -32.01 4.17 -33.07
C ALA A 659 -30.79 4.00 -33.99
N GLU A 660 -29.89 4.98 -34.02
CA GLU A 660 -28.66 4.93 -34.83
C GLU A 660 -27.48 4.23 -34.12
N GLN A 661 -27.43 4.32 -32.78
CA GLN A 661 -26.31 3.78 -31.99
C GLN A 661 -26.26 2.25 -31.98
N PHE A 662 -27.39 1.58 -32.22
CA PHE A 662 -27.47 0.11 -32.21
C PHE A 662 -27.50 -0.52 -33.60
N GLN A 663 -27.25 0.26 -34.67
CA GLN A 663 -27.02 -0.28 -36.01
C GLN A 663 -25.57 -0.75 -36.18
N VAL A 664 -25.32 -1.49 -37.27
CA VAL A 664 -23.97 -1.90 -37.67
C VAL A 664 -23.10 -0.67 -37.91
N GLN A 665 -21.91 -0.65 -37.32
CA GLN A 665 -20.89 0.39 -37.47
C GLN A 665 -19.61 -0.24 -38.05
N PRO A 666 -18.77 0.52 -38.78
CA PRO A 666 -17.49 0.02 -39.25
C PRO A 666 -16.59 -0.35 -38.06
N GLU A 667 -15.95 -1.52 -38.12
CA GLU A 667 -15.00 -1.93 -37.09
C GLU A 667 -13.73 -1.07 -37.17
N GLY A 668 -13.34 -0.48 -36.04
CA GLY A 668 -12.11 0.32 -35.95
C GLY A 668 -10.83 -0.52 -35.99
N ALA A 669 -9.75 0.05 -36.51
CA ALA A 669 -8.44 -0.62 -36.59
C ALA A 669 -7.75 -0.81 -35.22
N ARG A 670 -8.15 -0.05 -34.19
CA ARG A 670 -7.58 -0.12 -32.83
C ARG A 670 -8.55 -0.77 -31.86
N ALA A 671 -8.05 -1.14 -30.68
CA ALA A 671 -8.92 -1.52 -29.57
C ALA A 671 -9.86 -0.36 -29.20
N PRO A 672 -11.14 -0.62 -28.88
CA PRO A 672 -12.06 0.42 -28.42
C PRO A 672 -11.80 0.81 -26.96
N ASP A 673 -12.05 2.08 -26.64
CA ASP A 673 -12.26 2.53 -25.25
C ASP A 673 -13.68 2.12 -24.82
N SER A 674 -13.87 0.83 -24.56
CA SER A 674 -15.17 0.27 -24.20
C SER A 674 -15.69 0.74 -22.83
N PHE A 675 -14.88 1.41 -22.02
CA PHE A 675 -15.41 1.98 -20.77
C PHE A 675 -16.14 3.29 -21.03
N SER A 676 -15.57 4.16 -21.87
CA SER A 676 -16.10 5.51 -22.12
C SER A 676 -16.82 5.63 -23.47
N SER A 677 -16.93 4.55 -24.25
CA SER A 677 -17.59 4.59 -25.55
C SER A 677 -19.07 4.96 -25.41
N ALA A 678 -19.56 5.76 -26.37
CA ALA A 678 -20.98 6.12 -26.44
C ALA A 678 -21.89 4.89 -26.46
N ARG A 679 -21.44 3.80 -27.11
CA ARG A 679 -22.21 2.56 -27.23
C ARG A 679 -22.28 1.78 -25.92
N SER A 680 -21.20 1.73 -25.15
CA SER A 680 -21.22 1.11 -23.81
C SER A 680 -22.07 1.91 -22.83
N HIS A 681 -22.05 3.24 -22.92
CA HIS A 681 -23.02 4.10 -22.22
C HIS A 681 -24.47 3.78 -22.61
N ALA A 682 -24.75 3.63 -23.91
CA ALA A 682 -26.08 3.29 -24.38
C ALA A 682 -26.55 1.91 -23.89
N ILE A 683 -25.69 0.89 -23.95
CA ILE A 683 -25.99 -0.45 -23.40
C ILE A 683 -26.30 -0.37 -21.90
N ALA A 684 -25.51 0.41 -21.15
CA ALA A 684 -25.72 0.64 -19.73
C ALA A 684 -27.05 1.34 -19.42
N ASP A 685 -27.43 2.34 -20.21
CA ASP A 685 -28.73 3.01 -20.11
C ASP A 685 -29.89 2.04 -20.40
N VAL A 686 -29.75 1.17 -21.40
CA VAL A 686 -30.75 0.14 -21.73
C VAL A 686 -30.87 -0.89 -20.61
N PHE A 687 -29.75 -1.27 -20.00
CA PHE A 687 -29.75 -2.17 -18.84
C PHE A 687 -30.55 -1.58 -17.67
N VAL A 688 -30.32 -0.32 -17.33
CA VAL A 688 -31.07 0.35 -16.24
C VAL A 688 -32.55 0.51 -16.59
N GLN A 689 -32.89 0.85 -17.83
CA GLN A 689 -34.29 0.87 -18.29
C GLN A 689 -34.94 -0.52 -18.17
N ALA A 690 -34.20 -1.59 -18.48
CA ALA A 690 -34.69 -2.95 -18.38
C ALA A 690 -34.95 -3.38 -16.93
N LEU A 691 -34.13 -2.94 -15.96
CA LEU A 691 -34.34 -3.16 -14.53
C LEU A 691 -35.62 -2.49 -13.99
N ASP A 692 -36.04 -1.38 -14.61
CA ASP A 692 -37.28 -0.67 -14.28
C ASP A 692 -37.36 -0.27 -12.79
N LEU A 693 -36.28 0.34 -12.28
CA LEU A 693 -36.10 0.66 -10.85
C LEU A 693 -37.05 1.74 -10.30
N LYS A 694 -37.74 2.47 -11.18
CA LYS A 694 -38.70 3.52 -10.82
C LYS A 694 -40.16 3.04 -10.80
N ASN A 695 -40.39 1.75 -10.91
CA ASN A 695 -41.74 1.18 -10.94
C ASN A 695 -42.48 1.37 -9.60
N ASP A 696 -43.80 1.55 -9.67
CA ASP A 696 -44.69 1.79 -8.54
C ASP A 696 -44.72 0.64 -7.52
N ASP A 697 -44.52 -0.59 -7.97
CA ASP A 697 -44.47 -1.76 -7.08
C ASP A 697 -43.24 -1.74 -6.15
N LEU A 698 -42.09 -1.24 -6.63
CA LEU A 698 -40.89 -1.02 -5.82
C LEU A 698 -41.15 0.04 -4.74
N LEU A 699 -41.77 1.16 -5.15
CA LEU A 699 -42.14 2.20 -4.22
C LEU A 699 -43.14 1.70 -3.16
N LYS A 700 -44.09 0.83 -3.54
CA LYS A 700 -45.06 0.23 -2.62
C LYS A 700 -44.39 -0.69 -1.59
N GLU A 701 -43.43 -1.50 -2.00
CA GLU A 701 -42.70 -2.38 -1.07
C GLU A 701 -41.85 -1.57 -0.09
N ALA A 702 -41.08 -0.57 -0.57
CA ALA A 702 -40.27 0.28 0.31
C ALA A 702 -41.11 1.15 1.26
N ARG A 703 -42.36 1.46 0.87
CA ARG A 703 -43.36 2.10 1.76
C ARG A 703 -43.79 1.19 2.91
N GLY A 704 -43.59 -0.12 2.80
CA GLY A 704 -44.08 -1.11 3.73
C GLY A 704 -45.60 -1.32 3.63
N VAL A 705 -46.05 -2.45 4.17
CA VAL A 705 -47.46 -2.84 4.18
C VAL A 705 -48.09 -2.29 5.46
N THR A 706 -49.09 -1.41 5.35
CA THR A 706 -49.87 -1.05 6.54
C THR A 706 -50.75 -2.21 6.94
N SER A 707 -51.22 -2.23 8.19
CA SER A 707 -52.16 -3.24 8.66
C SER A 707 -53.45 -3.40 7.82
N TYR A 708 -53.73 -2.47 6.92
CA TYR A 708 -54.90 -2.40 6.05
C TYR A 708 -54.65 -2.94 4.63
N ASP A 709 -53.39 -3.15 4.23
CA ASP A 709 -53.01 -3.60 2.89
C ASP A 709 -52.77 -5.13 2.90
N GLN A 710 -53.78 -5.95 2.62
CA GLN A 710 -53.63 -7.42 2.58
C GLN A 710 -53.20 -7.92 1.20
N ASP A 711 -51.89 -8.05 0.94
CA ASP A 711 -51.35 -8.67 -0.29
C ASP A 711 -49.95 -9.32 -0.07
N SER A 712 -49.83 -10.21 0.92
CA SER A 712 -48.55 -10.73 1.43
C SER A 712 -47.67 -11.49 0.41
N ALA A 713 -48.24 -12.13 -0.62
CA ALA A 713 -47.48 -13.00 -1.54
C ALA A 713 -46.79 -12.24 -2.69
N ARG A 714 -47.27 -11.05 -3.05
CA ARG A 714 -46.63 -10.17 -4.06
C ARG A 714 -45.38 -9.49 -3.49
N ASN A 715 -45.35 -9.27 -2.18
CA ASN A 715 -44.31 -8.50 -1.49
C ASN A 715 -43.00 -9.28 -1.34
N GLU A 716 -43.05 -10.60 -1.13
CA GLU A 716 -41.84 -11.42 -0.98
C GLU A 716 -40.97 -11.42 -2.26
N ALA A 717 -41.61 -11.52 -3.42
CA ALA A 717 -40.98 -11.42 -4.74
C ALA A 717 -40.26 -10.07 -4.98
N ILE A 718 -40.92 -8.97 -4.61
CA ILE A 718 -40.40 -7.60 -4.78
C ILE A 718 -39.29 -7.33 -3.75
N SER A 719 -39.46 -7.79 -2.51
CA SER A 719 -38.43 -7.76 -1.46
C SER A 719 -37.17 -8.51 -1.88
N GLU A 720 -37.28 -9.71 -2.46
CA GLU A 720 -36.12 -10.44 -2.99
C GLU A 720 -35.45 -9.69 -4.15
N PHE A 721 -36.22 -9.03 -5.02
CA PHE A 721 -35.63 -8.16 -6.05
C PHE A 721 -34.82 -7.01 -5.43
N PHE A 722 -35.35 -6.34 -4.39
CA PHE A 722 -34.61 -5.31 -3.63
C PHE A 722 -33.34 -5.85 -2.98
N LEU A 723 -33.40 -7.03 -2.36
CA LEU A 723 -32.26 -7.66 -1.71
C LEU A 723 -31.17 -8.06 -2.72
N ASN A 724 -31.56 -8.40 -3.94
CA ASN A 724 -30.64 -8.78 -5.02
C ASN A 724 -30.09 -7.58 -5.81
N LEU A 725 -30.64 -6.37 -5.62
CA LEU A 725 -30.12 -5.15 -6.21
C LEU A 725 -28.80 -4.69 -5.58
N ILE A 726 -28.61 -4.95 -4.29
CA ILE A 726 -27.44 -4.57 -3.50
C ILE A 726 -26.37 -5.66 -3.64
N PRO A 727 -25.27 -5.41 -4.35
CA PRO A 727 -24.16 -6.35 -4.40
C PRO A 727 -23.54 -6.52 -3.00
N LEU A 728 -22.99 -7.70 -2.70
CA LEU A 728 -22.26 -8.00 -1.45
C LEU A 728 -23.09 -8.01 -0.17
N ARG A 729 -24.39 -8.32 -0.26
CA ARG A 729 -25.24 -8.57 0.92
C ARG A 729 -24.56 -9.46 1.96
N SER A 730 -23.80 -10.49 1.54
CA SER A 730 -23.07 -11.37 2.45
C SER A 730 -22.00 -10.63 3.27
N ALA A 731 -21.24 -9.70 2.68
CA ALA A 731 -20.27 -8.87 3.40
C ALA A 731 -20.96 -8.04 4.49
N ILE A 732 -22.05 -7.36 4.13
CA ILE A 732 -22.84 -6.49 5.03
C ILE A 732 -23.43 -7.32 6.18
N VAL A 733 -23.98 -8.49 5.88
CA VAL A 733 -24.53 -9.42 6.89
C VAL A 733 -23.42 -10.00 7.77
N ASN A 734 -22.26 -10.35 7.20
CA ASN A 734 -21.12 -10.87 7.95
C ASN A 734 -20.52 -9.82 8.89
N PHE A 735 -20.39 -8.56 8.47
CA PHE A 735 -20.01 -7.46 9.38
C PHE A 735 -21.08 -7.19 10.44
N GLY A 736 -22.36 -7.20 10.06
CA GLY A 736 -23.48 -7.03 10.99
C GLY A 736 -23.57 -8.13 12.05
N ASN A 737 -23.14 -9.34 11.73
CA ASN A 737 -23.12 -10.51 12.62
C ASN A 737 -21.80 -10.67 13.39
N GLY A 738 -20.84 -9.75 13.27
CA GLY A 738 -19.54 -9.82 13.94
C GLY A 738 -18.52 -10.80 13.32
N ASN A 739 -18.83 -11.37 12.15
CA ASN A 739 -17.94 -12.23 11.37
C ASN A 739 -16.93 -11.39 10.56
N ILE A 740 -16.02 -10.72 11.25
CA ILE A 740 -15.07 -9.75 10.66
C ILE A 740 -14.19 -10.41 9.57
N GLY A 741 -13.74 -11.65 9.77
CA GLY A 741 -12.88 -12.36 8.81
C GLY A 741 -13.58 -12.67 7.47
N GLN A 742 -14.84 -13.13 7.51
CA GLN A 742 -15.64 -13.34 6.29
C GLN A 742 -16.13 -12.01 5.69
N GLY A 743 -16.44 -11.03 6.54
CA GLY A 743 -16.81 -9.67 6.10
C GLY A 743 -15.69 -8.99 5.31
N VAL A 744 -14.44 -9.06 5.79
CA VAL A 744 -13.27 -8.48 5.10
C VAL A 744 -12.98 -9.20 3.78
N PHE A 745 -13.16 -10.52 3.71
CA PHE A 745 -12.99 -11.28 2.48
C PHE A 745 -14.09 -10.96 1.45
N ASP A 746 -15.36 -10.95 1.86
CA ASP A 746 -16.50 -10.60 0.99
C ASP A 746 -16.45 -9.13 0.53
N LEU A 747 -15.77 -8.27 1.28
CA LEU A 747 -15.60 -6.84 0.98
C LEU A 747 -14.34 -6.54 0.17
N ALA A 748 -13.34 -7.43 0.15
CA ALA A 748 -12.25 -7.41 -0.82
C ALA A 748 -12.70 -7.91 -2.21
N MET A 749 -13.75 -8.74 -2.25
CA MET A 749 -14.44 -9.19 -3.45
C MET A 749 -15.62 -8.26 -3.77
N ASP A 750 -15.42 -6.95 -3.70
CA ASP A 750 -16.52 -6.00 -3.88
C ASP A 750 -17.15 -6.09 -5.29
N ALA A 751 -18.29 -5.41 -5.52
CA ALA A 751 -19.04 -5.43 -6.78
C ALA A 751 -18.19 -5.15 -8.04
N VAL A 752 -17.08 -4.46 -7.84
CA VAL A 752 -16.18 -3.93 -8.85
C VAL A 752 -14.77 -4.53 -8.71
N GLY A 753 -14.40 -5.16 -7.58
CA GLY A 753 -13.09 -5.71 -7.27
C GLY A 753 -12.16 -4.78 -6.45
N LEU A 754 -12.68 -3.74 -5.79
CA LEU A 754 -11.91 -2.83 -4.93
C LEU A 754 -12.00 -3.24 -3.45
N ILE A 755 -10.93 -3.02 -2.67
CA ILE A 755 -10.97 -3.19 -1.21
C ILE A 755 -11.53 -1.92 -0.60
N THR A 756 -12.63 -2.03 0.13
CA THR A 756 -13.06 -0.96 1.05
C THR A 756 -12.55 -1.31 2.46
N LEU A 757 -12.34 -0.34 3.36
CA LEU A 757 -12.14 -0.64 4.78
C LEU A 757 -13.16 0.12 5.61
N GLY A 758 -13.95 -0.63 6.39
CA GLY A 758 -14.81 -0.13 7.46
C GLY A 758 -16.27 0.15 7.05
N ALA A 759 -17.17 -0.72 7.52
CA ALA A 759 -18.62 -0.47 7.53
C ALA A 759 -18.99 0.40 8.75
N GLY A 760 -19.67 1.52 8.51
CA GLY A 760 -20.13 2.43 9.55
C GLY A 760 -21.18 3.42 9.06
N LYS A 761 -22.30 2.88 8.54
CA LYS A 761 -23.54 3.58 8.11
C LYS A 761 -23.39 4.58 6.95
N ALA A 762 -24.24 4.40 5.95
CA ALA A 762 -24.48 5.30 4.83
C ALA A 762 -24.81 6.73 5.31
N ALA A 763 -23.80 7.58 5.49
CA ALA A 763 -23.97 9.00 5.81
C ALA A 763 -23.79 9.92 4.59
N GLN A 764 -23.41 9.39 3.42
CA GLN A 764 -23.08 10.22 2.25
C GLN A 764 -24.26 10.59 1.34
N ALA A 765 -25.46 10.03 1.54
CA ALA A 765 -26.63 10.39 0.71
C ALA A 765 -27.51 11.52 1.29
N GLY A 766 -27.16 12.11 2.45
CA GLY A 766 -28.06 13.01 3.19
C GLY A 766 -27.77 14.51 3.16
N LYS A 767 -26.81 15.00 2.34
CA LYS A 767 -26.41 16.43 2.36
C LYS A 767 -26.61 17.15 1.02
N VAL A 768 -27.81 17.11 0.44
CA VAL A 768 -28.22 18.17 -0.51
C VAL A 768 -29.72 18.39 -0.36
N VAL A 769 -30.12 19.51 0.27
CA VAL A 769 -31.26 20.41 -0.04
C VAL A 769 -31.58 21.21 1.24
N GLY A 770 -31.28 22.51 1.23
CA GLY A 770 -31.65 23.48 2.28
C GLY A 770 -30.58 24.54 2.54
N SER A 771 -30.56 25.60 1.74
CA SER A 771 -29.63 26.74 1.80
C SER A 771 -29.77 27.59 3.07
N ALA A 772 -28.70 27.72 3.88
CA ALA A 772 -28.28 28.96 4.57
C ALA A 772 -27.04 28.74 5.48
N VAL A 773 -25.96 29.47 5.19
CA VAL A 773 -24.92 30.00 6.12
C VAL A 773 -23.72 29.09 6.51
N SER A 774 -22.58 29.48 5.91
CA SER A 774 -21.15 29.48 6.35
C SER A 774 -20.45 28.19 6.81
N THR A 775 -19.36 27.88 6.08
CA THR A 775 -18.03 27.39 6.52
C THR A 775 -17.90 26.50 7.77
N VAL A 776 -16.99 25.52 7.68
CA VAL A 776 -16.58 24.49 8.67
C VAL A 776 -17.33 23.16 8.44
N GLY A 777 -16.69 22.11 7.94
CA GLY A 777 -15.49 21.51 8.52
C GLY A 777 -15.90 20.51 9.60
N LYS A 778 -16.64 19.46 9.23
CA LYS A 778 -16.90 18.31 10.10
C LYS A 778 -16.77 17.03 9.28
N VAL A 779 -15.62 16.40 9.48
CA VAL A 779 -15.32 14.96 9.41
C VAL A 779 -16.51 14.12 8.94
N ALA A 780 -16.52 13.79 7.66
CA ALA A 780 -17.16 12.56 7.22
C ALA A 780 -16.16 11.44 7.50
N LYS A 781 -16.55 10.42 8.28
CA LYS A 781 -15.83 9.14 8.28
C LYS A 781 -15.91 8.57 6.86
N VAL A 782 -14.90 8.87 6.05
CA VAL A 782 -14.77 8.44 4.67
C VAL A 782 -14.40 6.96 4.68
N SER A 783 -15.19 6.13 4.01
CA SER A 783 -14.76 4.81 3.57
C SER A 783 -13.45 4.96 2.80
N ARG A 784 -12.32 4.59 3.39
CA ARG A 784 -11.04 4.56 2.67
C ARG A 784 -11.10 3.37 1.71
N PHE A 785 -11.12 3.67 0.41
CA PHE A 785 -10.84 2.68 -0.62
C PHE A 785 -9.35 2.39 -0.53
N VAL A 786 -9.02 1.17 -0.15
CA VAL A 786 -7.65 0.73 -0.01
C VAL A 786 -7.05 0.44 -1.38
N GLY A 787 -5.79 0.80 -1.55
CA GLY A 787 -5.00 0.50 -2.75
C GLY A 787 -5.16 1.51 -3.87
N ALA A 788 -6.38 1.94 -4.22
CA ALA A 788 -6.60 2.75 -5.42
C ALA A 788 -6.18 4.23 -5.24
N THR A 789 -4.91 4.58 -5.31
CA THR A 789 -4.44 5.98 -5.39
C THR A 789 -4.44 6.47 -6.84
N LEU A 790 -4.79 7.74 -7.08
CA LEU A 790 -4.70 8.31 -8.44
C LEU A 790 -3.23 8.48 -8.83
N VAL A 791 -2.89 8.18 -10.08
CA VAL A 791 -1.52 8.32 -10.58
C VAL A 791 -1.20 9.80 -10.83
N GLU A 792 -0.11 10.30 -10.24
CA GLU A 792 0.37 11.67 -10.43
C GLU A 792 1.00 11.89 -11.83
N ALA A 793 1.15 13.15 -12.24
CA ALA A 793 1.74 13.47 -13.55
C ALA A 793 3.22 13.06 -13.62
N PHE A 794 3.66 12.55 -14.78
CA PHE A 794 5.05 12.17 -15.01
C PHE A 794 5.91 13.43 -15.26
N ASN A 795 7.01 13.61 -14.51
CA ASN A 795 7.88 14.78 -14.64
C ASN A 795 8.87 14.62 -15.83
N PRO A 796 8.82 15.47 -16.87
CA PRO A 796 9.73 15.37 -18.01
C PRO A 796 11.17 15.86 -17.74
N LEU A 797 11.42 16.57 -16.63
CA LEU A 797 12.73 17.18 -16.31
C LEU A 797 13.59 16.34 -15.35
N SER A 798 13.08 15.19 -14.87
CA SER A 798 13.83 14.31 -13.98
C SER A 798 14.74 13.34 -14.77
N GLY A 799 15.70 13.87 -15.55
CA GLY A 799 16.94 13.21 -16.01
C GLY A 799 16.92 11.78 -16.60
N ALA A 800 15.76 11.16 -16.81
CA ALA A 800 15.64 9.80 -17.32
C ALA A 800 15.68 9.86 -18.84
N GLY A 801 16.87 10.08 -19.38
CA GLY A 801 17.15 9.91 -20.80
C GLY A 801 16.75 8.50 -21.28
N ASP A 802 16.24 8.45 -22.51
CA ASP A 802 15.80 7.26 -23.24
C ASP A 802 16.72 6.05 -23.07
N LEU A 803 16.34 5.14 -22.17
CA LEU A 803 16.80 3.74 -22.18
C LEU A 803 15.60 2.80 -22.01
N ILE A 804 14.50 3.11 -22.71
CA ILE A 804 13.37 2.19 -22.90
C ILE A 804 13.52 1.56 -24.28
N ALA A 805 14.61 0.83 -24.46
CA ALA A 805 14.74 -0.13 -25.55
C ALA A 805 14.48 -1.52 -24.95
N SER A 806 13.49 -2.21 -25.51
CA SER A 806 13.35 -3.68 -25.54
C SER A 806 14.38 -4.45 -24.69
N GLY A 807 13.97 -4.91 -23.49
CA GLY A 807 14.80 -5.75 -22.62
C GLY A 807 15.54 -5.07 -21.47
N GLY A 808 15.63 -3.74 -21.46
CA GLY A 808 16.45 -2.96 -20.50
C GLY A 808 15.89 -2.77 -19.07
N ARG A 809 15.13 -3.71 -18.49
CA ARG A 809 14.72 -3.61 -17.06
C ARG A 809 15.91 -3.67 -16.09
N LEU A 810 17.10 -4.08 -16.55
CA LEU A 810 18.23 -4.43 -15.68
C LEU A 810 19.14 -3.26 -15.25
N VAL A 811 19.42 -2.26 -16.10
CA VAL A 811 20.46 -1.24 -15.80
C VAL A 811 19.97 -0.13 -14.87
N VAL A 812 18.76 0.40 -15.08
CA VAL A 812 18.20 1.47 -14.22
C VAL A 812 17.76 0.92 -12.86
N ASN A 813 17.26 -0.31 -12.80
CA ASN A 813 16.82 -0.92 -11.55
C ASN A 813 18.01 -1.36 -10.69
N SER A 814 19.11 -1.85 -11.28
CA SER A 814 20.30 -2.25 -10.53
C SER A 814 21.01 -1.06 -9.90
N SER A 815 21.28 0.01 -10.66
CA SER A 815 21.90 1.24 -10.11
C SER A 815 21.10 1.83 -8.95
N ARG A 816 19.77 1.86 -9.03
CA ARG A 816 18.88 2.33 -7.95
C ARG A 816 18.74 1.35 -6.78
N ALA A 817 18.77 0.03 -7.04
CA ALA A 817 18.80 -0.97 -5.97
C ALA A 817 20.10 -0.84 -5.16
N VAL A 818 21.21 -0.66 -5.87
CA VAL A 818 22.54 -0.48 -5.28
C VAL A 818 22.65 0.83 -4.49
N SER A 819 22.11 1.95 -5.00
CA SER A 819 22.09 3.21 -4.24
C SER A 819 21.23 3.13 -2.98
N ARG A 820 20.10 2.39 -3.02
CA ARG A 820 19.28 2.12 -1.84
C ARG A 820 20.03 1.28 -0.81
N GLN A 821 20.73 0.23 -1.23
CA GLN A 821 21.56 -0.56 -0.32
C GLN A 821 22.69 0.25 0.28
N PHE A 822 23.34 1.10 -0.52
CA PHE A 822 24.36 2.02 -0.03
C PHE A 822 23.79 2.96 1.04
N ASN A 823 22.59 3.51 0.83
CA ASN A 823 21.90 4.35 1.81
C ASN A 823 21.49 3.58 3.08
N GLN A 824 21.03 2.33 2.96
CA GLN A 824 20.74 1.47 4.11
C GLN A 824 22.02 1.20 4.93
N LEU A 825 23.13 0.88 4.27
CA LEU A 825 24.43 0.64 4.92
C LEU A 825 24.99 1.91 5.58
N ARG A 826 24.73 3.08 5.00
CA ARG A 826 25.10 4.38 5.56
C ARG A 826 24.23 4.74 6.77
N GLY A 827 22.95 4.37 6.77
CA GLY A 827 21.99 4.66 7.83
C GLY A 827 21.62 6.14 7.94
N ALA A 828 20.57 6.46 8.70
CA ALA A 828 20.17 7.84 8.98
C ALA A 828 21.35 8.60 9.62
N ALA A 829 21.61 9.83 9.13
CA ALA A 829 22.73 10.69 9.52
C ALA A 829 24.14 10.08 9.35
N GLY A 830 24.30 8.96 8.62
CA GLY A 830 25.61 8.30 8.48
C GLY A 830 26.04 7.50 9.72
N SER A 831 25.09 6.86 10.41
CA SER A 831 25.35 6.04 11.61
C SER A 831 26.09 4.71 11.32
N TYR A 832 26.04 4.23 10.07
CA TYR A 832 26.64 2.98 9.58
C TYR A 832 26.30 1.74 10.40
N ALA A 833 25.10 1.68 11.01
CA ALA A 833 24.72 0.60 11.91
C ALA A 833 24.80 -0.79 11.26
N LEU A 834 24.25 -0.95 10.05
CA LEU A 834 24.31 -2.22 9.31
C LEU A 834 25.75 -2.60 8.91
N LEU A 835 26.56 -1.62 8.51
CA LEU A 835 27.97 -1.86 8.15
C LEU A 835 28.79 -2.31 9.37
N LYS A 836 28.53 -1.74 10.55
CA LYS A 836 29.14 -2.17 11.82
C LYS A 836 28.75 -3.60 12.15
N VAL A 837 27.48 -3.97 12.00
CA VAL A 837 27.01 -5.36 12.21
C VAL A 837 27.70 -6.31 11.23
N ALA A 838 27.76 -5.98 9.94
CA ALA A 838 28.43 -6.80 8.94
C ALA A 838 29.91 -7.04 9.30
N SER A 839 30.63 -6.02 9.78
CA SER A 839 32.04 -6.13 10.19
C SER A 839 32.30 -6.98 11.43
N LYS A 840 31.26 -7.46 12.13
CA LYS A 840 31.38 -8.47 13.19
C LYS A 840 31.38 -9.90 12.64
N HIS A 841 30.83 -10.09 11.44
CA HIS A 841 30.71 -11.40 10.79
C HIS A 841 31.77 -11.64 9.71
N TYR A 842 32.36 -10.56 9.17
CA TYR A 842 33.39 -10.60 8.13
C TYR A 842 34.66 -9.87 8.60
N ALA A 843 35.79 -10.18 7.97
CA ALA A 843 37.08 -9.58 8.33
C ALA A 843 37.00 -8.04 8.23
N GLU A 844 36.35 -7.54 7.19
CA GLU A 844 36.03 -6.13 7.02
C GLU A 844 34.69 -5.99 6.27
N ALA A 845 33.97 -4.91 6.52
CA ALA A 845 32.85 -4.46 5.70
C ALA A 845 33.12 -3.03 5.23
N ALA A 846 32.75 -2.68 4.00
CA ALA A 846 33.01 -1.35 3.46
C ALA A 846 31.90 -0.88 2.52
N THR A 847 31.73 0.44 2.42
CA THR A 847 31.04 1.08 1.30
C THR A 847 32.09 1.69 0.37
N GLY A 848 31.92 1.58 -0.94
CA GLY A 848 32.90 2.05 -1.92
C GLY A 848 32.37 1.99 -3.35
N VAL A 849 33.26 2.19 -4.31
CA VAL A 849 32.93 2.17 -5.74
C VAL A 849 33.50 0.92 -6.40
N PHE A 850 32.72 0.27 -7.27
CA PHE A 850 33.19 -0.79 -8.18
C PHE A 850 32.54 -0.64 -9.55
N LYS A 851 33.07 -1.37 -10.55
CA LYS A 851 32.54 -1.32 -11.92
C LYS A 851 31.48 -2.38 -12.16
N VAL A 852 30.39 -2.00 -12.82
CA VAL A 852 29.36 -2.89 -13.36
C VAL A 852 29.17 -2.57 -14.83
N ALA A 853 29.45 -3.53 -15.72
CA ALA A 853 29.36 -3.34 -17.17
C ALA A 853 30.13 -2.11 -17.72
N GLY A 854 31.22 -1.72 -17.05
CA GLY A 854 32.05 -0.56 -17.41
C GLY A 854 31.67 0.75 -16.71
N GLU A 855 30.51 0.83 -16.04
CA GLU A 855 30.08 2.00 -15.29
C GLU A 855 30.48 1.90 -13.81
N SER A 856 30.83 3.02 -13.20
CA SER A 856 31.18 3.08 -11.77
C SER A 856 29.91 3.18 -10.92
N VAL A 857 29.76 2.29 -9.94
CA VAL A 857 28.60 2.20 -9.06
C VAL A 857 29.05 2.20 -7.59
N GLU A 858 28.37 2.97 -6.75
CA GLU A 858 28.59 3.00 -5.30
C GLU A 858 27.81 1.90 -4.58
N GLY A 859 28.46 1.00 -3.85
CA GLY A 859 27.79 -0.05 -3.11
C GLY A 859 28.54 -0.56 -1.90
N GLY A 860 27.96 -1.56 -1.23
CA GLY A 860 28.57 -2.27 -0.10
C GLY A 860 29.41 -3.46 -0.56
N ALA A 861 30.48 -3.74 0.16
CA ALA A 861 31.29 -4.94 -0.01
C ALA A 861 31.81 -5.46 1.33
N VAL A 862 32.11 -6.76 1.40
CA VAL A 862 32.79 -7.37 2.55
C VAL A 862 34.05 -8.09 2.10
N LEU A 863 35.07 -8.07 2.94
CA LEU A 863 36.31 -8.79 2.73
C LEU A 863 36.15 -10.22 3.26
N HIS A 864 36.09 -11.19 2.35
CA HIS A 864 35.96 -12.61 2.67
C HIS A 864 37.04 -13.40 1.94
N LYS A 865 37.78 -14.25 2.67
CA LYS A 865 38.90 -15.06 2.12
C LYS A 865 39.91 -14.23 1.30
N GLY A 866 40.20 -13.00 1.74
CA GLY A 866 41.17 -12.10 1.10
C GLY A 866 40.68 -11.41 -0.17
N LYS A 867 39.40 -11.56 -0.55
CA LYS A 867 38.80 -10.92 -1.73
C LYS A 867 37.58 -10.10 -1.34
N TRP A 868 37.32 -9.01 -2.07
CA TRP A 868 36.13 -8.19 -1.87
C TRP A 868 34.96 -8.79 -2.64
N TYR A 869 33.83 -8.97 -1.96
CA TYR A 869 32.58 -9.41 -2.57
C TYR A 869 31.51 -8.36 -2.33
N ALA A 870 30.62 -8.18 -3.31
CA ALA A 870 29.46 -7.31 -3.14
C ALA A 870 28.61 -7.76 -1.96
N PHE A 871 28.03 -6.82 -1.21
CA PHE A 871 27.31 -7.09 0.03
C PHE A 871 25.85 -6.65 -0.06
N ASP A 872 24.93 -7.59 0.17
CA ASP A 872 23.50 -7.34 0.19
C ASP A 872 23.06 -6.91 1.60
N ALA A 873 22.63 -5.65 1.74
CA ALA A 873 22.23 -5.06 3.01
C ALA A 873 20.93 -5.64 3.59
N GLU A 874 20.08 -6.29 2.78
CA GLU A 874 18.83 -6.89 3.24
C GLU A 874 19.05 -8.30 3.78
N THR A 875 19.83 -9.12 3.06
CA THR A 875 20.14 -10.49 3.48
C THR A 875 21.36 -10.58 4.40
N MET A 876 22.16 -9.51 4.49
CA MET A 876 23.43 -9.43 5.22
C MET A 876 24.46 -10.47 4.76
N LEU A 877 24.45 -10.82 3.47
CA LEU A 877 25.34 -11.83 2.87
C LEU A 877 26.13 -11.26 1.69
N PRO A 878 27.40 -11.69 1.49
CA PRO A 878 28.11 -11.40 0.25
C PRO A 878 27.61 -12.25 -0.90
N TYR A 879 27.63 -11.68 -2.09
CA TYR A 879 27.17 -12.33 -3.31
C TYR A 879 28.11 -12.08 -4.49
N GLY A 880 27.92 -12.87 -5.55
CA GLY A 880 28.67 -12.75 -6.79
C GLY A 880 30.11 -13.24 -6.72
N ARG A 881 30.82 -12.98 -7.83
CA ARG A 881 32.27 -13.15 -7.96
C ARG A 881 33.02 -12.03 -7.21
N PRO A 882 34.34 -12.16 -7.01
CA PRO A 882 35.15 -11.08 -6.47
C PRO A 882 34.98 -9.81 -7.29
N LEU A 883 34.86 -8.67 -6.60
CA LEU A 883 34.77 -7.37 -7.23
C LEU A 883 36.12 -6.97 -7.82
N ASP A 884 36.13 -6.70 -9.11
CA ASP A 884 37.27 -6.09 -9.80
C ASP A 884 37.31 -4.58 -9.49
N ASP A 885 38.51 -4.05 -9.21
CA ASP A 885 38.77 -2.63 -8.94
C ASP A 885 37.94 -1.99 -7.78
N PHE A 886 37.46 -2.75 -6.80
CA PHE A 886 36.71 -2.18 -5.67
C PHE A 886 37.56 -1.22 -4.83
N THR A 887 37.10 0.02 -4.72
CA THR A 887 37.77 1.07 -3.94
C THR A 887 36.92 1.46 -2.73
N PRO A 888 37.29 1.04 -1.51
CA PRO A 888 36.52 1.32 -0.30
C PRO A 888 36.66 2.78 0.15
N ALA A 889 35.53 3.44 0.41
CA ALA A 889 35.45 4.82 0.91
C ALA A 889 35.24 4.87 2.44
N THR A 890 34.33 4.07 2.98
CA THR A 890 34.12 3.92 4.43
C THR A 890 34.26 2.46 4.80
N ARG A 891 35.14 2.14 5.75
CA ARG A 891 35.38 0.78 6.22
C ARG A 891 34.85 0.61 7.65
N ALA A 892 34.44 -0.60 7.96
CA ALA A 892 34.04 -1.05 9.27
C ALA A 892 34.85 -2.30 9.61
N VAL A 893 35.49 -2.31 10.77
CA VAL A 893 36.27 -3.44 11.30
C VAL A 893 35.85 -3.67 12.74
N ASN A 894 35.33 -4.87 13.04
CA ASN A 894 34.87 -5.26 14.37
C ASN A 894 33.92 -4.24 15.04
N GLY A 895 32.98 -3.69 14.27
CA GLY A 895 31.99 -2.72 14.74
C GLY A 895 32.48 -1.27 14.83
N GLN A 896 33.74 -0.98 14.50
CA GLN A 896 34.29 0.38 14.47
C GLN A 896 34.41 0.90 13.03
N ILE A 897 34.09 2.18 12.80
CA ILE A 897 34.16 2.81 11.48
C ILE A 897 35.49 3.54 11.29
N THR A 898 36.15 3.27 10.17
CA THR A 898 37.33 3.98 9.69
C THR A 898 36.99 4.57 8.32
N ARG A 899 36.91 5.90 8.22
CA ARG A 899 36.75 6.56 6.90
C ARG A 899 38.12 6.63 6.23
N ALA A 900 38.24 6.05 5.04
CA ALA A 900 39.43 6.22 4.22
C ALA A 900 39.38 7.64 3.63
N SER A 901 40.02 8.60 4.30
CA SER A 901 40.17 9.95 3.77
C SER A 901 41.39 9.96 2.84
N THR A 902 41.19 10.09 1.53
CA THR A 902 42.22 10.68 0.66
C THR A 902 41.81 12.09 0.31
N VAL A 903 41.85 12.97 1.32
CA VAL A 903 42.19 14.38 1.14
C VAL A 903 43.17 14.70 2.26
N PRO A 904 44.46 14.91 1.97
CA PRO A 904 45.44 15.41 2.93
C PRO A 904 44.84 16.52 3.80
N GLU A 905 45.10 16.46 5.10
CA GLU A 905 44.55 17.43 6.05
C GLU A 905 44.94 18.86 5.61
N GLY A 906 43.92 19.66 5.33
CA GLY A 906 44.07 21.03 4.83
C GLY A 906 43.96 21.21 3.31
N GLU A 907 43.91 20.17 2.48
CA GLU A 907 43.79 20.37 1.02
C GLU A 907 42.37 20.82 0.59
N LEU A 908 42.30 21.79 -0.33
CA LEU A 908 41.05 22.23 -0.98
C LEU A 908 40.75 21.37 -2.22
N SER A 909 40.15 20.19 -2.02
CA SER A 909 39.78 19.29 -3.15
C SER A 909 38.71 19.91 -4.06
N ASN A 910 38.99 20.04 -5.36
CA ASN A 910 38.03 20.57 -6.32
C ASN A 910 36.87 19.60 -6.58
N GLY A 911 37.07 18.29 -6.35
CA GLY A 911 36.00 17.29 -6.40
C GLY A 911 34.98 17.43 -5.26
N LEU A 912 35.44 17.74 -4.03
CA LEU A 912 34.56 17.89 -2.87
C LEU A 912 33.91 19.28 -2.76
N PHE A 913 34.63 20.34 -3.17
CA PHE A 913 34.18 21.73 -3.05
C PHE A 913 33.85 22.36 -4.39
N GLY A 914 33.77 21.56 -5.46
CA GLY A 914 33.45 22.02 -6.81
C GLY A 914 32.10 22.72 -6.92
N GLN A 915 31.15 22.41 -6.03
CA GLN A 915 29.87 23.10 -5.94
C GLN A 915 29.96 24.61 -5.67
N PHE A 916 31.10 25.10 -5.14
CA PHE A 916 31.34 26.53 -4.91
C PHE A 916 32.17 27.20 -6.00
N ASN A 917 32.54 26.45 -7.05
CA ASN A 917 33.27 27.02 -8.16
C ASN A 917 32.42 28.06 -8.91
N VAL A 918 33.12 28.94 -9.61
CA VAL A 918 32.52 29.87 -10.56
C VAL A 918 33.15 29.64 -11.94
N PRO A 919 32.46 30.02 -13.04
CA PRO A 919 33.00 29.83 -14.38
C PRO A 919 34.38 30.46 -14.55
N ALA A 920 35.31 29.76 -15.21
CA ALA A 920 36.67 30.27 -15.47
C ALA A 920 36.68 31.59 -16.27
N SER A 921 35.60 31.89 -17.01
CA SER A 921 35.39 33.17 -17.68
C SER A 921 35.40 34.37 -16.74
N ARG A 922 35.16 34.18 -15.42
CA ARG A 922 35.17 35.24 -14.40
C ARG A 922 36.54 35.87 -14.16
N ILE A 923 37.62 35.19 -14.54
CA ILE A 923 38.99 35.71 -14.42
C ILE A 923 39.65 35.98 -15.78
N THR A 924 38.93 35.76 -16.89
CA THR A 924 39.45 36.03 -18.24
C THR A 924 39.68 37.54 -18.42
N GLY A 925 40.90 37.93 -18.78
CA GLY A 925 41.30 39.34 -18.94
C GLY A 925 41.73 40.04 -17.65
N LEU A 926 41.66 39.38 -16.49
CA LEU A 926 42.16 39.92 -15.23
C LEU A 926 43.61 39.50 -14.96
N THR A 927 44.41 40.39 -14.37
CA THR A 927 45.79 40.08 -13.97
C THR A 927 45.83 39.66 -12.50
N ARG A 928 46.50 38.54 -12.22
CA ARG A 928 46.73 38.02 -10.87
C ARG A 928 47.65 38.98 -10.11
N ASN A 929 47.23 39.46 -8.94
CA ASN A 929 48.05 40.33 -8.11
C ASN A 929 49.14 39.54 -7.35
N HIS A 930 50.00 40.26 -6.61
CA HIS A 930 51.10 39.67 -5.82
C HIS A 930 50.63 38.81 -4.63
N GLN A 931 49.35 38.91 -4.24
CA GLN A 931 48.70 38.10 -3.20
C GLN A 931 48.02 36.84 -3.77
N GLY A 932 48.05 36.66 -5.09
CA GLY A 932 47.44 35.53 -5.78
C GLY A 932 45.95 35.62 -6.06
N VAL A 933 45.41 36.83 -6.03
CA VAL A 933 44.00 37.13 -6.24
C VAL A 933 43.81 37.89 -7.56
N TYR A 934 42.76 37.54 -8.29
CA TYR A 934 42.29 38.24 -9.48
C TYR A 934 41.19 39.21 -9.07
N VAL A 935 41.45 40.51 -9.20
CA VAL A 935 40.50 41.56 -8.79
C VAL A 935 39.86 42.16 -10.04
N ALA A 936 38.54 42.24 -10.07
CA ALA A 936 37.79 42.85 -11.16
C ALA A 936 37.98 44.39 -11.18
N ALA A 937 37.76 45.02 -12.33
CA ALA A 937 37.97 46.48 -12.50
C ALA A 937 37.07 47.35 -11.61
N ASP A 938 35.97 46.79 -11.07
CA ASP A 938 35.09 47.44 -10.10
C ASP A 938 35.61 47.43 -8.66
N GLY A 939 36.72 46.73 -8.38
CA GLY A 939 37.35 46.63 -7.06
C GLY A 939 36.56 45.84 -6.01
N HIS A 940 35.36 45.35 -6.34
CA HIS A 940 34.43 44.74 -5.39
C HIS A 940 34.40 43.21 -5.47
N LEU A 941 34.73 42.62 -6.62
CA LEU A 941 34.77 41.18 -6.82
C LEU A 941 36.20 40.68 -6.96
N SER A 942 36.58 39.76 -6.07
CA SER A 942 37.88 39.11 -6.05
C SER A 942 37.73 37.61 -6.28
N HIS A 943 38.67 37.02 -7.01
CA HIS A 943 38.65 35.60 -7.32
C HIS A 943 40.02 34.98 -7.09
N ILE A 944 40.04 33.68 -6.80
CA ILE A 944 41.27 32.90 -6.79
C ILE A 944 41.14 31.75 -7.77
N ARG A 945 42.27 31.33 -8.33
CA ARG A 945 42.38 30.08 -9.06
C ARG A 945 43.09 29.07 -8.15
N HIS A 946 42.52 27.87 -8.02
CA HIS A 946 43.10 26.78 -7.26
C HIS A 946 43.28 25.52 -8.12
N THR A 947 44.49 24.97 -8.13
CA THR A 947 44.77 23.64 -8.69
C THR A 947 44.97 22.65 -7.55
N ASP A 948 44.22 21.55 -7.49
CA ASP A 948 44.32 20.56 -6.40
C ASP A 948 45.42 19.51 -6.66
N SER A 949 45.62 18.57 -5.73
CA SER A 949 46.65 17.51 -5.86
C SER A 949 46.37 16.53 -7.00
N ALA A 950 45.13 16.46 -7.49
CA ALA A 950 44.74 15.70 -8.68
C ALA A 950 45.00 16.46 -10.00
N GLY A 951 45.55 17.69 -9.94
CA GLY A 951 45.84 18.52 -11.10
C GLY A 951 44.61 19.21 -11.70
N GLN A 952 43.44 19.11 -11.06
CA GLN A 952 42.23 19.78 -11.52
C GLN A 952 42.26 21.24 -11.08
N THR A 953 41.78 22.15 -11.92
CA THR A 953 41.76 23.59 -11.62
C THR A 953 40.34 24.13 -11.52
N ALA A 954 40.05 24.87 -10.46
CA ALA A 954 38.79 25.57 -10.25
C ALA A 954 39.02 27.06 -9.92
N VAL A 955 37.99 27.88 -10.13
CA VAL A 955 37.98 29.30 -9.75
C VAL A 955 36.95 29.49 -8.65
N TYR A 956 37.32 30.23 -7.61
CA TYR A 956 36.46 30.55 -6.48
C TYR A 956 36.30 32.06 -6.36
N GLU A 957 35.08 32.54 -6.13
CA GLU A 957 34.87 33.93 -5.70
C GLU A 957 35.31 34.04 -4.23
N VAL A 958 36.10 35.05 -3.91
CA VAL A 958 36.58 35.31 -2.55
C VAL A 958 36.33 36.74 -2.12
N ARG A 959 36.15 36.92 -0.82
CA ARG A 959 36.09 38.24 -0.16
C ARG A 959 36.90 38.19 1.12
N GLN A 960 37.05 39.35 1.76
CA GLN A 960 37.81 39.49 3.01
C GLN A 960 39.26 38.98 2.86
N VAL A 961 39.91 39.33 1.75
CA VAL A 961 41.31 38.99 1.50
C VAL A 961 42.15 39.81 2.47
N THR A 962 42.80 39.14 3.43
CA THR A 962 43.58 39.78 4.48
C THR A 962 44.96 39.18 4.55
N ARG A 963 45.93 39.97 5.02
CA ARG A 963 47.29 39.52 5.29
C ARG A 963 47.45 39.33 6.79
N THR A 964 47.85 38.14 7.22
CA THR A 964 48.11 37.85 8.63
C THR A 964 49.40 38.54 9.10
N ALA A 965 49.61 38.62 10.41
CA ALA A 965 50.81 39.21 11.02
C ALA A 965 52.11 38.53 10.53
N ASP A 966 52.02 37.24 10.18
CA ASP A 966 53.14 36.44 9.67
C ASP A 966 53.34 36.57 8.15
N GLY A 967 52.57 37.45 7.49
CA GLY A 967 52.73 37.77 6.07
C GLY A 967 51.93 36.89 5.09
N THR A 968 51.20 35.89 5.58
CA THR A 968 50.39 34.96 4.76
C THR A 968 49.06 35.58 4.34
N VAL A 969 48.60 35.28 3.13
CA VAL A 969 47.32 35.79 2.60
C VAL A 969 46.21 34.80 2.92
N GLN A 970 45.13 35.25 3.55
CA GLN A 970 43.92 34.47 3.78
C GLN A 970 42.74 35.07 3.02
N ALA A 971 41.86 34.21 2.54
CA ALA A 971 40.70 34.60 1.74
C ALA A 971 39.50 33.72 2.07
N ARG A 972 38.30 34.32 2.12
CA ARG A 972 37.06 33.59 2.42
C ARG A 972 36.25 33.39 1.15
N VAL A 973 35.80 32.17 0.89
CA VAL A 973 35.06 31.82 -0.34
C VAL A 973 33.60 32.21 -0.22
N TYR A 974 33.06 32.79 -1.30
CA TYR A 974 31.66 33.12 -1.48
C TYR A 974 31.10 32.37 -2.71
N HIS A 975 29.81 32.08 -2.70
CA HIS A 975 29.10 31.53 -3.85
C HIS A 975 27.65 32.05 -3.85
N ASN A 976 27.16 32.51 -4.99
CA ASN A 976 25.83 33.15 -5.12
C ASN A 976 25.59 34.26 -4.08
N ASN A 977 26.57 35.16 -3.89
CA ASN A 977 26.54 36.23 -2.89
C ASN A 977 26.41 35.77 -1.42
N ARG A 978 26.58 34.48 -1.11
CA ARG A 978 26.57 33.95 0.26
C ARG A 978 27.96 33.51 0.69
N GLN A 979 28.30 33.79 1.95
CA GLN A 979 29.53 33.33 2.56
C GLN A 979 29.49 31.81 2.72
N THR A 980 30.56 31.14 2.30
CA THR A 980 30.72 29.70 2.51
C THR A 980 31.54 29.42 3.79
N PRO A 981 31.55 28.16 4.29
CA PRO A 981 32.39 27.77 5.42
C PRO A 981 33.90 27.77 5.10
N LEU A 982 34.31 27.96 3.85
CA LEU A 982 35.70 27.82 3.43
C LEU A 982 36.52 29.08 3.73
N LEU A 983 37.47 28.94 4.66
CA LEU A 983 38.57 29.87 4.87
C LEU A 983 39.85 29.25 4.29
N LEU A 984 40.49 30.01 3.42
CA LEU A 984 41.63 29.55 2.66
C LEU A 984 42.87 30.37 3.00
N GLU A 985 44.01 29.71 2.92
CA GLU A 985 45.33 30.28 3.07
C GLU A 985 46.12 30.09 1.78
N HIS A 986 46.75 31.16 1.30
CA HIS A 986 47.60 31.13 0.12
C HIS A 986 48.89 30.41 0.46
N VAL A 987 49.22 29.36 -0.30
CA VAL A 987 50.47 28.61 -0.13
C VAL A 987 51.50 29.08 -1.14
N GLN A 988 51.26 28.87 -2.43
CA GLN A 988 52.15 29.27 -3.52
C GLN A 988 51.44 29.16 -4.88
N GLY A 989 51.71 30.05 -5.84
CA GLY A 989 51.05 29.99 -7.15
C GLY A 989 49.53 29.85 -7.03
N ASP A 990 48.93 28.90 -7.75
CA ASP A 990 47.49 28.57 -7.65
C ASP A 990 47.21 27.46 -6.61
N GLN A 991 48.06 27.32 -5.59
CA GLN A 991 47.87 26.40 -4.48
C GLN A 991 47.32 27.17 -3.26
N TRP A 992 46.13 26.76 -2.83
CA TRP A 992 45.43 27.28 -1.66
C TRP A 992 45.11 26.13 -0.73
N ARG A 993 45.30 26.34 0.57
CA ARG A 993 45.04 25.36 1.61
C ARG A 993 43.82 25.79 2.42
N ARG A 994 42.90 24.86 2.69
CA ARG A 994 41.80 25.02 3.63
C ARG A 994 42.30 24.97 5.06
N LEU A 995 41.93 25.94 5.89
CA LEU A 995 42.30 25.98 7.32
C LEU A 995 41.32 25.20 8.23
N GLY A 996 40.70 24.13 7.72
CA GLY A 996 39.68 23.31 8.40
C GLY A 996 38.24 23.48 7.87
N ALA A 997 37.33 22.55 8.19
CA ALA A 997 35.90 22.63 7.81
C ALA A 997 35.07 23.53 8.75
N ARG A 998 35.67 23.97 9.86
CA ARG A 998 35.19 24.98 10.80
C ARG A 998 36.42 25.70 11.36
N GLY A 999 36.92 26.72 10.66
CA GLY A 999 38.10 27.48 11.06
C GLY A 999 37.77 28.50 12.16
N GLY A 1000 38.28 28.24 13.37
CA GLY A 1000 38.11 29.02 14.60
C GLY A 1000 37.60 28.11 15.72
N SER A 1001 38.13 28.21 16.96
CA SER A 1001 37.49 27.58 18.13
C SER A 1001 35.99 27.87 18.07
N PRO A 1002 35.10 26.91 18.39
CA PRO A 1002 33.67 27.21 18.44
C PRO A 1002 33.51 28.44 19.32
N VAL A 1003 32.84 29.46 18.77
CA VAL A 1003 32.32 30.56 19.58
C VAL A 1003 31.46 29.84 20.61
N SER A 1004 31.93 29.81 21.88
CA SER A 1004 31.15 29.19 22.95
C SER A 1004 29.73 29.73 22.87
N VAL A 1005 28.73 28.91 23.17
CA VAL A 1005 27.33 29.37 23.19
C VAL A 1005 27.23 30.63 24.04
N LYS A 1006 27.98 30.67 25.15
CA LYS A 1006 28.12 31.81 26.06
C LYS A 1006 28.58 33.10 25.38
N SER A 1007 29.46 33.02 24.40
CA SER A 1007 29.91 34.20 23.62
C SER A 1007 28.93 34.65 22.54
N ASP A 1008 27.89 33.86 22.25
CA ASP A 1008 26.79 34.22 21.33
C ASP A 1008 25.46 34.50 22.05
N LEU A 1009 25.42 34.36 23.39
CA LEU A 1009 24.25 34.74 24.18
C LEU A 1009 24.13 36.27 24.22
N GLY A 1010 23.08 36.77 23.59
CA GLY A 1010 22.57 38.13 23.73
C GLY A 1010 21.64 38.28 24.94
N PRO A 1011 20.73 39.28 24.93
CA PRO A 1011 19.87 39.55 26.08
C PRO A 1011 18.92 38.38 26.37
N GLU A 1012 18.61 38.20 27.66
CA GLU A 1012 17.53 37.31 28.11
C GLU A 1012 16.19 37.84 27.58
N ILE A 1013 15.46 37.00 26.86
CA ILE A 1013 14.17 37.34 26.24
C ILE A 1013 12.99 36.59 26.87
N GLY A 1014 13.26 35.61 27.72
CA GLY A 1014 12.25 34.87 28.46
C GLY A 1014 12.84 33.89 29.46
N ARG A 1015 12.07 33.51 30.47
CA ARG A 1015 12.47 32.54 31.49
C ARG A 1015 11.26 31.72 31.91
N GLY A 1016 11.42 30.40 31.91
CA GLY A 1016 10.38 29.44 32.32
C GLY A 1016 10.92 28.41 33.31
N GLY A 1017 10.06 27.45 33.69
CA GLY A 1017 10.43 26.37 34.61
C GLY A 1017 11.46 25.38 34.05
N GLU A 1018 11.57 25.28 32.73
CA GLU A 1018 12.45 24.33 32.05
C GLU A 1018 13.75 24.94 31.51
N GLY A 1019 13.90 26.27 31.57
CA GLY A 1019 15.09 26.93 31.06
C GLY A 1019 14.97 28.44 30.91
N THR A 1020 16.09 29.07 30.56
CA THR A 1020 16.18 30.52 30.27
C THR A 1020 16.44 30.72 28.77
N LEU A 1021 15.69 31.63 28.13
CA LEU A 1021 15.79 31.96 26.71
C LEU A 1021 16.62 33.22 26.51
N TYR A 1022 17.63 33.12 25.65
CA TYR A 1022 18.49 34.23 25.25
C TYR A 1022 18.39 34.44 23.75
N ALA A 1023 18.33 35.68 23.28
CA ALA A 1023 18.54 35.95 21.85
C ALA A 1023 20.00 35.64 21.49
N SER A 1024 20.26 35.15 20.27
CA SER A 1024 21.63 35.15 19.73
C SER A 1024 22.07 36.58 19.39
N LEU A 1025 23.38 36.86 19.42
CA LEU A 1025 23.93 38.14 18.97
C LEU A 1025 23.71 38.38 17.47
N ASP A 1026 23.48 37.32 16.67
CA ASP A 1026 23.12 37.44 15.26
C ASP A 1026 21.68 37.98 15.04
N GLY A 1027 20.85 37.97 16.10
CA GLY A 1027 19.46 38.39 16.05
C GLY A 1027 18.50 37.45 15.30
N GLU A 1028 19.03 36.38 14.69
CA GLU A 1028 18.29 35.38 13.90
C GLU A 1028 17.92 34.13 14.70
N HIS A 1029 18.64 33.85 15.80
CA HIS A 1029 18.42 32.66 16.63
C HIS A 1029 18.06 32.98 18.09
N VAL A 1030 17.57 31.95 18.78
CA VAL A 1030 17.32 31.95 20.23
C VAL A 1030 17.97 30.69 20.82
N TYR A 1031 18.56 30.85 22.00
CA TYR A 1031 19.11 29.77 22.81
C TYR A 1031 18.23 29.52 24.03
N LYS A 1032 17.70 28.31 24.17
CA LYS A 1032 17.06 27.83 25.40
C LYS A 1032 18.12 27.11 26.23
N ASP A 1033 18.57 27.73 27.32
CA ASP A 1033 19.52 27.15 28.27
C ASP A 1033 18.76 26.24 29.26
N LEU A 1034 19.02 24.94 29.16
CA LEU A 1034 18.40 23.88 29.96
C LEU A 1034 19.22 23.51 31.20
N GLY A 1035 20.32 24.21 31.47
CA GLY A 1035 21.14 24.03 32.66
C GLY A 1035 22.32 23.07 32.50
N PRO A 1036 22.99 22.74 33.62
CA PRO A 1036 24.16 21.85 33.66
C PRO A 1036 23.83 20.44 33.18
N THR A 1037 24.78 19.79 32.52
CA THR A 1037 24.65 18.42 32.01
C THR A 1037 25.93 17.62 32.21
N ARG A 1038 25.80 16.29 32.32
CA ARG A 1038 26.93 15.35 32.31
C ARG A 1038 27.30 14.88 30.90
N LEU A 1039 26.48 15.23 29.91
CA LEU A 1039 26.75 14.91 28.51
C LEU A 1039 27.95 15.72 28.02
N THR A 1040 28.81 15.09 27.22
CA THR A 1040 29.96 15.73 26.57
C THR A 1040 29.71 16.01 25.09
N THR A 1041 28.67 15.41 24.50
CA THR A 1041 28.22 15.58 23.11
C THR A 1041 26.70 15.43 23.03
N ALA A 1042 26.08 15.99 21.99
CA ALA A 1042 24.67 15.81 21.67
C ALA A 1042 24.39 14.49 20.92
N GLU A 1043 25.42 13.76 20.47
CA GLU A 1043 25.25 12.48 19.76
C GLU A 1043 24.54 11.44 20.63
N GLY A 1044 23.44 10.87 20.10
CA GLY A 1044 22.61 9.88 20.80
C GLY A 1044 21.58 10.45 21.78
N TYR A 1045 21.51 11.78 21.93
CA TYR A 1045 20.49 12.45 22.73
C TYR A 1045 19.42 13.10 21.84
N THR A 1046 18.16 12.72 22.05
CA THR A 1046 17.02 13.25 21.29
C THR A 1046 16.14 14.11 22.20
N SER A 1047 15.82 15.33 21.75
CA SER A 1047 14.81 16.20 22.38
C SER A 1047 13.55 16.19 21.51
N MET A 1048 12.40 15.87 22.10
CA MET A 1048 11.12 15.84 21.37
C MET A 1048 10.71 17.24 20.90
N GLU A 1049 11.02 18.28 21.66
CA GLU A 1049 10.85 19.68 21.26
C GLU A 1049 11.60 19.99 19.96
N VAL A 1050 12.85 19.53 19.83
CA VAL A 1050 13.67 19.72 18.62
C VAL A 1050 13.13 18.93 17.44
N VAL A 1051 12.73 17.67 17.68
CA VAL A 1051 12.13 16.81 16.64
C VAL A 1051 10.86 17.45 16.10
N ASN A 1052 9.93 17.82 16.97
CA ASN A 1052 8.65 18.42 16.58
C ASN A 1052 8.84 19.78 15.90
N MET A 1053 9.81 20.59 16.36
CA MET A 1053 10.17 21.84 15.68
C MET A 1053 10.68 21.61 14.26
N ASN A 1054 11.58 20.66 14.06
CA ASN A 1054 12.09 20.34 12.73
C ASN A 1054 11.01 19.71 11.83
N THR A 1055 10.13 18.87 12.38
CA THR A 1055 8.98 18.33 11.66
C THR A 1055 8.01 19.43 11.20
N TYR A 1056 7.72 20.41 12.06
CA TYR A 1056 6.73 21.46 11.76
C TYR A 1056 7.26 22.61 10.88
N TYR A 1057 8.52 22.99 11.08
CA TYR A 1057 9.14 24.15 10.43
C TYR A 1057 10.17 23.79 9.33
N GLY A 1058 10.59 22.53 9.24
CA GLY A 1058 11.61 22.04 8.30
C GLY A 1058 12.93 21.68 8.98
N ASP A 1059 13.71 20.80 8.35
CA ASP A 1059 14.99 20.32 8.89
C ASP A 1059 15.98 21.46 9.16
N GLY A 1060 16.65 21.40 10.32
CA GLY A 1060 17.69 22.35 10.72
C GLY A 1060 17.17 23.65 11.34
N VAL A 1061 15.89 23.73 11.71
CA VAL A 1061 15.30 24.88 12.41
C VAL A 1061 15.65 24.88 13.90
N ALA A 1062 15.85 23.71 14.50
CA ALA A 1062 16.29 23.54 15.87
C ALA A 1062 17.34 22.43 16.01
N GLU A 1063 18.27 22.59 16.96
CA GLU A 1063 19.29 21.60 17.31
C GLU A 1063 19.64 21.62 18.80
N VAL A 1064 20.10 20.49 19.34
CA VAL A 1064 20.65 20.40 20.69
C VAL A 1064 22.15 20.67 20.65
N ILE A 1065 22.62 21.56 21.54
CA ILE A 1065 24.04 21.89 21.69
C ILE A 1065 24.47 21.56 23.12
N ILE A 1066 25.60 20.87 23.23
CA ILE A 1066 26.28 20.64 24.51
C ILE A 1066 27.57 21.46 24.48
N ASP A 1067 27.69 22.42 25.40
CA ASP A 1067 28.83 23.32 25.45
C ASP A 1067 29.15 23.71 26.91
N GLU A 1068 30.44 23.74 27.26
CA GLU A 1068 30.95 24.07 28.61
C GLU A 1068 30.21 23.37 29.78
N GLY A 1069 29.81 22.10 29.60
CA GLY A 1069 29.08 21.33 30.62
C GLY A 1069 27.62 21.77 30.83
N ARG A 1070 27.05 22.49 29.86
CA ARG A 1070 25.64 22.91 29.83
C ARG A 1070 24.95 22.41 28.56
N LYS A 1071 23.63 22.29 28.64
CA LYS A 1071 22.78 21.85 27.54
C LYS A 1071 21.94 23.02 27.04
N TYR A 1072 21.96 23.25 25.73
CA TYR A 1072 21.19 24.28 25.06
C TYR A 1072 20.35 23.68 23.94
N ILE A 1073 19.23 24.32 23.62
CA ILE A 1073 18.56 24.17 22.33
C ILE A 1073 18.76 25.47 21.56
N LYS A 1074 19.42 25.41 20.40
CA LYS A 1074 19.48 26.53 19.46
C LYS A 1074 18.32 26.38 18.48
N MET A 1075 17.52 27.42 18.34
CA MET A 1075 16.37 27.44 17.45
C MET A 1075 16.30 28.75 16.68
N LYS A 1076 15.71 28.70 15.48
CA LYS A 1076 15.42 29.92 14.71
C LYS A 1076 14.44 30.81 15.48
N LYS A 1077 14.73 32.11 15.54
CA LYS A 1077 13.82 33.08 16.15
C LYS A 1077 12.54 33.18 15.32
N ILE A 1078 11.40 32.96 15.96
CA ILE A 1078 10.08 33.12 15.35
C ILE A 1078 9.60 34.54 15.65
N ASP A 1079 9.25 35.28 14.62
CA ASP A 1079 8.68 36.62 14.77
C ASP A 1079 7.23 36.52 15.27
N GLY A 1080 6.89 37.22 16.34
CA GLY A 1080 5.53 37.28 16.86
C GLY A 1080 5.44 37.76 18.30
N VAL A 1081 4.21 37.92 18.79
CA VAL A 1081 3.89 38.22 20.19
C VAL A 1081 3.22 36.99 20.79
N ASP A 1082 3.72 36.55 21.94
CA ASP A 1082 3.11 35.52 22.80
C ASP A 1082 1.61 35.81 23.01
N LEU A 1083 0.73 34.84 22.69
CA LEU A 1083 -0.71 35.04 22.78
C LEU A 1083 -1.17 35.39 24.20
N SER A 1084 -0.46 34.92 25.24
CA SER A 1084 -0.77 35.26 26.64
C SER A 1084 -0.53 36.73 26.99
N LYS A 1085 0.24 37.44 26.17
CA LYS A 1085 0.58 38.88 26.35
C LYS A 1085 -0.25 39.80 25.46
N ILE A 1086 -1.14 39.26 24.64
CA ILE A 1086 -2.01 40.05 23.75
C ILE A 1086 -3.24 40.51 24.53
N GLU A 1087 -3.62 41.78 24.37
CA GLU A 1087 -4.78 42.35 25.05
C GLU A 1087 -6.09 41.76 24.50
N LYS A 1088 -7.09 41.59 25.38
CA LYS A 1088 -8.40 41.09 24.97
C LYS A 1088 -9.04 42.03 23.96
N GLY A 1089 -9.64 41.46 22.91
CA GLY A 1089 -10.27 42.22 21.84
C GLY A 1089 -9.31 43.02 20.95
N SER A 1090 -8.01 42.73 20.92
CA SER A 1090 -7.04 43.47 20.09
C SER A 1090 -6.72 42.79 18.75
N LEU A 1091 -7.09 41.52 18.55
CA LEU A 1091 -6.87 40.78 17.30
C LEU A 1091 -8.01 41.00 16.30
N PRO A 1092 -7.72 41.11 14.99
CA PRO A 1092 -8.74 41.30 13.98
C PRO A 1092 -9.66 40.07 13.87
N PRO A 1093 -10.92 40.22 13.43
CA PRO A 1093 -11.85 39.10 13.23
C PRO A 1093 -11.31 37.99 12.29
N SER A 1094 -10.42 38.33 11.36
CA SER A 1094 -9.72 37.38 10.49
C SER A 1094 -8.80 36.42 11.24
N ALA A 1095 -8.40 36.74 12.47
CA ALA A 1095 -7.54 35.89 13.29
C ALA A 1095 -8.26 34.66 13.86
N ARG A 1096 -9.60 34.59 13.77
CA ARG A 1096 -10.44 33.58 14.45
C ARG A 1096 -10.09 32.14 14.11
N SER A 1097 -9.61 31.85 12.91
CA SER A 1097 -9.21 30.50 12.52
C SER A 1097 -7.75 30.16 12.84
N LEU A 1098 -6.89 31.13 13.18
CA LEU A 1098 -5.44 30.93 13.11
C LEU A 1098 -4.91 29.91 14.13
N VAL A 1099 -5.45 29.86 15.34
CA VAL A 1099 -5.12 28.81 16.33
C VAL A 1099 -5.59 27.43 15.86
N ASP A 1100 -6.76 27.37 15.21
CA ASP A 1100 -7.28 26.12 14.64
C ASP A 1100 -6.44 25.64 13.47
N ASP A 1101 -5.99 26.55 12.61
CA ASP A 1101 -5.11 26.27 11.49
C ASP A 1101 -3.73 25.77 11.98
N ALA A 1102 -3.20 26.36 13.06
CA ALA A 1102 -1.96 25.92 13.69
C ALA A 1102 -2.07 24.49 14.24
N LEU A 1103 -3.11 24.22 15.04
CA LEU A 1103 -3.38 22.89 15.62
C LEU A 1103 -3.67 21.83 14.56
N ALA A 1104 -4.47 22.16 13.54
CA ALA A 1104 -4.77 21.24 12.45
C ALA A 1104 -3.51 20.88 11.65
N ARG A 1105 -2.60 21.84 11.46
CA ARG A 1105 -1.31 21.59 10.81
C ARG A 1105 -0.40 20.72 11.68
N MET A 1106 -0.38 20.92 13.00
CA MET A 1106 0.36 20.05 13.92
C MET A 1106 -0.19 18.62 13.86
N GLU A 1107 -1.50 18.43 13.95
CA GLU A 1107 -2.16 17.13 13.87
C GLU A 1107 -1.92 16.43 12.52
N ALA A 1108 -1.92 17.18 11.41
CA ALA A 1108 -1.61 16.64 10.08
C ALA A 1108 -0.14 16.19 9.95
N MET A 1109 0.74 16.73 10.78
CA MET A 1109 2.16 16.36 10.88
C MET A 1109 2.42 15.36 12.01
N ASP A 1110 1.35 14.77 12.56
CA ASP A 1110 1.40 13.80 13.65
C ASP A 1110 1.99 14.36 14.97
N ILE A 1111 1.69 15.63 15.28
CA ILE A 1111 2.12 16.31 16.51
C ILE A 1111 0.90 16.68 17.34
N TYR A 1112 0.62 15.91 18.39
CA TYR A 1112 -0.42 16.20 19.37
C TYR A 1112 0.23 16.81 20.61
N HIS A 1113 0.18 18.14 20.69
CA HIS A 1113 0.88 18.90 21.74
C HIS A 1113 0.40 18.50 23.14
N ASN A 1114 1.34 18.21 24.05
CA ASN A 1114 1.07 17.81 25.43
C ASN A 1114 0.47 18.94 26.28
N ASP A 1115 0.84 20.20 26.00
CA ASP A 1115 0.43 21.37 26.76
C ASP A 1115 0.11 22.58 25.85
N PRO A 1116 -0.99 22.53 25.08
CA PRO A 1116 -1.36 23.59 24.15
C PRO A 1116 -2.02 24.76 24.91
N GLN A 1117 -1.21 25.54 25.65
CA GLN A 1117 -1.61 26.76 26.37
C GLN A 1117 -1.17 28.04 25.64
N MET A 1118 -1.75 29.21 26.00
CA MET A 1118 -1.51 30.48 25.28
C MET A 1118 -0.04 30.88 25.16
N SER A 1119 0.77 30.64 26.19
CA SER A 1119 2.20 30.97 26.18
C SER A 1119 3.01 30.18 25.17
N ASN A 1120 2.48 29.05 24.68
CA ASN A 1120 3.15 28.17 23.72
C ASN A 1120 2.74 28.48 22.27
N PHE A 1121 2.09 29.63 22.03
CA PHE A 1121 1.74 30.10 20.70
C PHE A 1121 2.06 31.58 20.57
N MET A 1122 2.54 31.99 19.40
CA MET A 1122 2.83 33.38 19.07
C MET A 1122 2.04 33.85 17.86
N TYR A 1123 1.46 35.04 17.93
CA TYR A 1123 0.82 35.70 16.79
C TYR A 1123 1.81 36.60 16.06
N SER A 1124 2.01 36.36 14.77
CA SER A 1124 2.72 37.26 13.86
C SER A 1124 1.71 38.10 13.10
N SER A 1125 1.70 39.41 13.38
CA SER A 1125 0.89 40.37 12.61
C SER A 1125 1.39 40.53 11.18
N LYS A 1126 2.71 40.37 10.97
CA LYS A 1126 3.36 40.42 9.64
C LYS A 1126 2.86 39.32 8.72
N ASP A 1127 2.74 38.10 9.24
CA ASP A 1127 2.33 36.93 8.45
C ASP A 1127 0.84 36.61 8.58
N ASN A 1128 0.14 37.34 9.46
CA ASN A 1128 -1.21 37.05 9.94
C ASN A 1128 -1.37 35.56 10.29
N LYS A 1129 -0.47 35.04 11.13
CA LYS A 1129 -0.34 33.61 11.44
C LYS A 1129 -0.07 33.39 12.92
N VAL A 1130 -0.61 32.30 13.45
CA VAL A 1130 -0.24 31.78 14.78
C VAL A 1130 0.79 30.68 14.62
N TYR A 1131 1.90 30.81 15.34
CA TYR A 1131 3.03 29.89 15.33
C TYR A 1131 3.08 29.14 16.67
N PRO A 1132 3.00 27.80 16.66
CA PRO A 1132 3.29 27.03 17.86
C PRO A 1132 4.79 27.11 18.20
N ILE A 1133 5.09 27.30 19.47
CA ILE A 1133 6.43 27.28 20.06
C ILE A 1133 6.44 26.27 21.21
N ASP A 1134 7.62 25.87 21.69
CA ASP A 1134 7.77 24.92 22.80
C ASP A 1134 6.97 23.60 22.59
N MET A 1135 7.10 23.05 21.38
CA MET A 1135 6.28 21.94 20.89
C MET A 1135 6.73 20.59 21.46
N ASP A 1136 6.38 20.31 22.71
CA ASP A 1136 6.42 18.95 23.24
C ASP A 1136 5.09 18.25 22.94
N GLY A 1137 5.12 17.28 22.02
CA GLY A 1137 3.93 16.63 21.48
C GLY A 1137 4.19 15.19 21.11
N LEU A 1138 3.12 14.39 21.09
CA LEU A 1138 3.13 12.95 20.84
C LEU A 1138 2.53 12.62 19.48
N PRO A 1139 2.94 11.50 18.84
CA PRO A 1139 2.30 11.01 17.62
C PRO A 1139 0.94 10.35 17.89
N ALA A 1140 0.09 10.25 16.85
CA ALA A 1140 -1.30 9.78 16.92
C ALA A 1140 -1.41 8.38 17.54
N GLU A 1141 -0.40 7.54 17.37
CA GLU A 1141 -0.37 6.18 17.91
C GLU A 1141 -0.40 6.14 19.46
N PHE A 1142 -0.02 7.23 20.14
CA PHE A 1142 -0.16 7.40 21.59
C PHE A 1142 -1.48 8.02 22.02
N MET A 1143 -2.26 8.53 21.06
CA MET A 1143 -3.52 9.23 21.31
C MET A 1143 -4.70 8.25 21.38
N VAL A 1144 -4.62 7.31 22.32
CA VAL A 1144 -5.74 6.39 22.65
C VAL A 1144 -6.99 7.21 23.02
N PRO A 1145 -8.21 6.67 22.87
CA PRO A 1145 -9.45 7.45 22.98
C PRO A 1145 -9.52 8.38 24.19
N GLU A 1146 -9.02 7.94 25.34
CA GLU A 1146 -9.06 8.70 26.59
C GLU A 1146 -8.01 9.82 26.67
N ILE A 1147 -6.84 9.60 26.07
CA ILE A 1147 -5.80 10.62 25.88
C ILE A 1147 -6.27 11.64 24.84
N MET A 1148 -6.88 11.16 23.75
CA MET A 1148 -7.47 12.00 22.72
C MET A 1148 -8.59 12.88 23.30
N ASP A 1149 -9.42 12.34 24.18
CA ASP A 1149 -10.46 13.11 24.88
C ASP A 1149 -9.87 14.17 25.81
N ALA A 1150 -8.78 13.87 26.51
CA ALA A 1150 -8.07 14.85 27.34
C ALA A 1150 -7.46 15.97 26.48
N TYR A 1151 -6.77 15.62 25.41
CA TYR A 1151 -6.22 16.57 24.44
C TYR A 1151 -7.31 17.45 23.83
N ASN A 1152 -8.44 16.86 23.42
CA ASN A 1152 -9.58 17.60 22.88
C ASN A 1152 -10.17 18.60 23.88
N ARG A 1153 -10.16 18.30 25.19
CA ARG A 1153 -10.58 19.24 26.24
C ARG A 1153 -9.63 20.43 26.35
N VAL A 1154 -8.32 20.20 26.37
CA VAL A 1154 -7.33 21.28 26.46
C VAL A 1154 -7.35 22.13 25.18
N LYS A 1155 -7.48 21.50 24.01
CA LYS A 1155 -7.69 22.17 22.72
C LYS A 1155 -8.93 23.06 22.72
N ALA A 1156 -10.04 22.61 23.33
CA ALA A 1156 -11.25 23.40 23.45
C ALA A 1156 -11.07 24.63 24.37
N GLU A 1157 -10.32 24.50 25.47
CA GLU A 1157 -10.05 25.62 26.38
C GLU A 1157 -9.10 26.66 25.75
N LEU A 1158 -8.07 26.21 25.02
CA LEU A 1158 -7.22 27.10 24.22
C LEU A 1158 -8.06 27.90 23.22
N ARG A 1159 -8.94 27.24 22.46
CA ARG A 1159 -9.83 27.93 21.50
C ARG A 1159 -10.70 28.97 22.18
N LYS A 1160 -11.29 28.62 23.32
CA LYS A 1160 -12.16 29.52 24.08
C LYS A 1160 -11.39 30.76 24.53
N THR A 1161 -10.22 30.57 25.12
CA THR A 1161 -9.37 31.66 25.61
C THR A 1161 -8.86 32.53 24.46
N PHE A 1162 -8.54 31.93 23.30
CA PHE A 1162 -8.04 32.66 22.14
C PHE A 1162 -9.12 33.57 21.53
N ASN A 1163 -10.36 33.10 21.52
CA ASN A 1163 -11.49 33.89 21.02
C ASN A 1163 -11.72 35.17 21.83
N GLU A 1164 -11.30 35.24 23.10
CA GLU A 1164 -11.37 36.47 23.91
C GLU A 1164 -10.39 37.55 23.44
N LEU A 1165 -9.35 37.19 22.68
CA LEU A 1165 -8.39 38.13 22.10
C LEU A 1165 -8.94 38.83 20.85
N ILE A 1166 -10.06 38.36 20.29
CA ILE A 1166 -10.59 38.84 19.01
C ILE A 1166 -11.60 39.97 19.24
N VAL A 1167 -11.52 41.04 18.44
CA VAL A 1167 -12.50 42.14 18.44
C VAL A 1167 -13.92 41.57 18.24
N ALA A 1168 -14.84 41.89 19.15
CA ALA A 1168 -16.26 41.57 18.98
C ALA A 1168 -16.80 42.32 17.76
N ASN A 1169 -17.45 41.61 16.82
CA ASN A 1169 -18.08 42.25 15.67
C ASN A 1169 -19.06 43.33 16.16
N ALA A 1170 -18.80 44.59 15.79
CA ALA A 1170 -19.77 45.68 15.91
C ALA A 1170 -20.92 45.48 14.90
#